data_AF-A0A538GLD1-F1
#
_entry.id   AF-A0A538GLD1-F1
#
_cell.length_a   1.000
_cell.length_b   1.000
_cell.length_c   1.000
_cell.angle_alpha   90.00
_cell.angle_beta   90.00
_cell.angle_gamma   90.00
#
_symmetry.space_group_name_H-M   'P 1'
#
loop_
_entity.id
_entity.type
_entity.pdbx_description
1 polymer ?
#
loop_
_entity_poly.entity_id
_entity_poly.type
_entity_poly.pdbx_seq_one_letter_code
_entity_poly.pdbx_strand_id
1 'polypeptide(L)'
;MSSARLCRAAMFVALVLILFVPGLLAGPAAAARHRAPVKHIGHALGVMPDKTAKGARTRALPSLSNLLRSLHFGAKAPNRRLRGPRAACPDPTCNLTYHGGALVIGPHTTHVVYWQPTGFSVTANYHTLIERYLTDVAADSGRATNVYATDTQYDDSTNTFIQYQQTFAGALTDTTAFPATQSGCPVTDGTITVASCLTQTQEATELDNFIQANSLPRGLDHIYFLVLPDNVETCVDDFSDCGNILNLSPRYCAYHSSFNIGGHGLTLWANQPYIGFASNHCNSGSANARPNGDVTDHELNVISHEHNETITDPTGAGWFDTNGAGENGDKCNFDFGTRIGNNGVGDYNQLINHNPYEIQQEWSNAITGCALNYGTVAPTASFTWSPPSPPALDPVAFDGTGSHSNNAGGYIIDYQWSFGDGGTASGATPSHTYAAAGTYTVTLTVTDDAGATDTDVQTVTVVQRPTVTTYTGATTGDYHDSVTLGATLVDGATSDPLANKTVSFTLGSQSCSGTTDLSGAASCTLTLTQVPGSYTVTASFAGDSVYAASSDSAPFTITREETTLTYTGPTVILTGGTLTVSATLVEDGANDDDGDGGSPPPSPAGQTITFTLDGQACSGVTDASGNVSCSISVSGSLGPKTITATFAGDAYYLGSSDSAQVVVFAFPSRGAFTLGDLTVAGAGSNTVTWWSHSWSSLNSLSGGLAPASFKGFAANVTTLPSTSPPDVCGTSFTTRTGNSSQSPDTVPSYMGVVVASSVTQSGSTISGTWGSVVVVRTDPGYAPNPGHPGTGTIVATLC
;
A
#
# COMPACT_ATOMS: atom_id res chain seq x y z
N MET A 1 -47.84 27.65 -24.51
CA MET A 1 -47.90 28.81 -23.58
C MET A 1 -46.71 28.67 -22.65
N SER A 2 -45.59 29.26 -23.06
CA SER A 2 -44.93 30.45 -22.45
C SER A 2 -44.09 30.07 -21.24
N SER A 3 -42.80 30.39 -21.08
CA SER A 3 -41.80 31.21 -21.79
C SER A 3 -40.45 30.88 -21.10
N ALA A 4 -39.35 30.51 -21.76
CA ALA A 4 -38.40 31.30 -22.57
C ALA A 4 -37.39 32.17 -21.79
N ARG A 5 -36.08 31.91 -22.04
CA ARG A 5 -34.93 32.83 -22.35
C ARG A 5 -33.68 32.63 -21.46
N LEU A 6 -32.44 32.92 -21.87
CA LEU A 6 -31.63 32.83 -23.11
C LEU A 6 -30.27 33.52 -22.79
N CYS A 7 -29.13 32.96 -23.25
CA CYS A 7 -27.87 33.62 -23.74
C CYS A 7 -26.65 32.72 -23.44
N ARG A 8 -26.04 32.00 -24.40
CA ARG A 8 -25.12 32.39 -25.52
C ARG A 8 -23.74 32.92 -25.10
N ALA A 9 -22.68 32.17 -25.43
CA ALA A 9 -21.66 32.55 -26.42
C ALA A 9 -20.72 31.37 -26.77
N ALA A 10 -20.52 31.15 -28.08
CA ALA A 10 -19.48 30.32 -28.71
C ALA A 10 -18.15 31.12 -28.77
N MET A 11 -16.96 30.63 -29.17
CA MET A 11 -16.57 29.89 -30.38
C MET A 11 -15.03 29.79 -30.39
N PHE A 12 -14.40 28.68 -30.81
CA PHE A 12 -13.42 28.59 -31.92
C PHE A 12 -12.79 27.19 -32.05
N VAL A 13 -12.52 26.84 -33.30
CA VAL A 13 -12.19 25.52 -33.88
C VAL A 13 -10.84 25.61 -34.61
N ALA A 14 -10.03 24.54 -34.59
CA ALA A 14 -9.17 23.99 -35.67
C ALA A 14 -8.39 22.77 -35.10
N LEU A 15 -8.62 21.49 -35.50
CA LEU A 15 -8.27 20.75 -36.73
C LEU A 15 -6.81 20.97 -37.17
N VAL A 16 -5.93 19.95 -37.26
CA VAL A 16 -5.80 19.00 -38.39
C VAL A 16 -4.93 17.76 -38.01
N LEU A 17 -5.26 16.64 -38.67
CA LEU A 17 -4.79 15.25 -38.62
C LEU A 17 -3.67 14.98 -39.68
N ILE A 18 -3.10 13.74 -39.70
CA ILE A 18 -2.43 12.98 -40.82
C ILE A 18 -0.88 12.84 -40.73
N LEU A 19 -0.15 11.74 -41.01
CA LEU A 19 -0.27 10.25 -41.19
C LEU A 19 1.18 9.71 -41.50
N PHE A 20 1.50 8.44 -41.16
CA PHE A 20 2.45 7.45 -41.78
C PHE A 20 4.00 7.69 -41.80
N VAL A 21 4.90 6.88 -41.15
CA VAL A 21 5.44 5.49 -41.44
C VAL A 21 6.62 5.50 -42.49
N PRO A 22 7.66 4.61 -42.52
CA PRO A 22 8.56 3.93 -41.55
C PRO A 22 10.08 3.89 -42.01
N GLY A 23 10.96 3.10 -41.34
CA GLY A 23 12.25 2.59 -41.90
C GLY A 23 13.42 2.56 -40.89
N LEU A 24 13.81 1.46 -40.22
CA LEU A 24 14.48 0.18 -40.58
C LEU A 24 15.99 0.28 -40.93
N LEU A 25 16.75 -0.73 -40.42
CA LEU A 25 18.16 -1.14 -40.65
C LEU A 25 19.19 -0.62 -39.60
N ALA A 26 20.11 -1.39 -39.02
CA ALA A 26 20.47 -2.82 -39.08
C ALA A 26 21.48 -3.11 -37.93
N GLY A 27 21.54 -4.35 -37.41
CA GLY A 27 22.73 -4.91 -36.72
C GLY A 27 23.81 -5.32 -37.74
N PRO A 28 24.79 -6.24 -37.45
CA PRO A 28 24.99 -7.04 -36.24
C PRO A 28 26.47 -7.32 -35.82
N ALA A 29 26.66 -8.16 -34.77
CA ALA A 29 27.70 -9.20 -34.55
C ALA A 29 29.20 -8.79 -34.38
N ALA A 30 30.09 -9.46 -33.63
CA ALA A 30 30.15 -10.66 -32.77
C ALA A 30 31.55 -10.65 -32.07
N ALA A 31 31.68 -10.96 -30.77
CA ALA A 31 32.06 -12.24 -30.14
C ALA A 31 33.58 -12.60 -30.05
N ALA A 32 34.04 -12.93 -28.81
CA ALA A 32 34.87 -14.08 -28.39
C ALA A 32 35.33 -13.84 -26.92
N ARG A 33 35.00 -14.59 -25.86
CA ARG A 33 35.02 -16.03 -25.43
C ARG A 33 36.35 -16.58 -24.87
N HIS A 34 36.16 -17.37 -23.79
CA HIS A 34 37.00 -18.39 -23.10
C HIS A 34 37.91 -17.93 -21.94
N ARG A 35 38.04 -18.62 -20.78
CA ARG A 35 37.68 -19.99 -20.29
C ARG A 35 37.77 -20.05 -18.74
N ALA A 36 37.03 -20.99 -18.12
CA ALA A 36 36.94 -21.37 -16.68
C ALA A 36 38.16 -22.26 -16.20
N PRO A 37 38.26 -22.98 -15.03
CA PRO A 37 37.22 -23.43 -14.04
C PRO A 37 37.60 -23.66 -12.51
N VAL A 38 36.56 -23.85 -11.66
CA VAL A 38 36.29 -24.86 -10.56
C VAL A 38 37.36 -25.27 -9.50
N LYS A 39 37.04 -25.25 -8.18
CA LYS A 39 36.74 -26.41 -7.24
C LYS A 39 36.76 -26.09 -5.72
N HIS A 40 35.96 -26.86 -4.97
CA HIS A 40 35.67 -26.89 -3.50
C HIS A 40 36.77 -27.47 -2.57
N ILE A 41 36.48 -27.43 -1.23
CA ILE A 41 36.97 -28.22 -0.05
C ILE A 41 37.89 -27.38 0.87
N GLY A 42 37.83 -27.36 2.22
CA GLY A 42 37.10 -28.12 3.23
C GLY A 42 37.44 -27.67 4.68
N HIS A 43 36.93 -28.45 5.63
CA HIS A 43 36.91 -28.31 7.10
C HIS A 43 38.25 -28.20 7.85
N ALA A 44 38.14 -27.64 9.09
CA ALA A 44 38.65 -28.14 10.37
C ALA A 44 39.92 -27.54 11.06
N LEU A 45 39.70 -27.21 12.34
CA LEU A 45 40.51 -27.46 13.55
C LEU A 45 41.83 -26.71 13.78
N GLY A 46 41.91 -26.01 14.91
CA GLY A 46 43.08 -26.15 15.78
C GLY A 46 43.49 -24.98 16.69
N VAL A 47 43.22 -25.14 17.99
CA VAL A 47 44.17 -24.93 19.12
C VAL A 47 44.36 -23.50 19.72
N MET A 48 43.69 -23.32 20.87
CA MET A 48 44.04 -22.48 22.05
C MET A 48 45.38 -22.90 22.71
N PRO A 49 46.08 -22.09 23.54
CA PRO A 49 45.73 -21.89 24.99
C PRO A 49 46.08 -20.48 25.56
N ASP A 50 45.22 -19.87 26.38
CA ASP A 50 44.94 -20.11 27.81
C ASP A 50 45.84 -19.27 28.75
N LYS A 51 45.17 -18.53 29.65
CA LYS A 51 45.37 -18.51 31.13
C LYS A 51 44.90 -17.17 31.70
N THR A 52 44.08 -17.05 32.75
CA THR A 52 43.30 -17.96 33.63
C THR A 52 42.50 -16.99 34.53
N ALA A 53 41.16 -17.09 34.65
CA ALA A 53 40.41 -17.85 35.67
C ALA A 53 40.59 -17.27 37.10
N LYS A 54 39.60 -17.12 38.00
CA LYS A 54 38.25 -17.67 38.30
C LYS A 54 37.73 -16.84 39.51
N GLY A 55 36.47 -16.79 39.96
CA GLY A 55 35.20 -17.47 39.71
C GLY A 55 34.15 -16.84 40.66
N ALA A 56 32.88 -16.66 40.25
CA ALA A 56 31.72 -17.53 40.55
C ALA A 56 31.39 -17.63 42.07
N ARG A 57 30.15 -17.52 42.58
CA ARG A 57 28.78 -17.61 42.03
C ARG A 57 27.75 -17.30 43.14
N THR A 58 26.54 -16.91 42.72
CA THR A 58 25.18 -17.22 43.27
C THR A 58 24.58 -16.58 44.53
N ARG A 59 23.36 -16.03 44.30
CA ARG A 59 22.06 -16.18 45.01
C ARG A 59 21.61 -15.16 46.07
N ALA A 60 20.33 -14.78 45.89
CA ALA A 60 19.26 -14.45 46.86
C ALA A 60 19.00 -12.96 47.24
N LEU A 61 17.79 -12.49 46.85
CA LEU A 61 16.95 -11.50 47.56
C LEU A 61 16.56 -12.04 48.96
N PRO A 62 16.09 -11.28 49.99
CA PRO A 62 15.25 -10.05 49.91
C PRO A 62 15.40 -8.97 51.05
N SER A 63 14.55 -7.92 50.99
CA SER A 63 13.73 -7.35 52.08
C SER A 63 14.24 -6.29 53.11
N LEU A 64 13.49 -5.18 53.13
CA LEU A 64 13.00 -4.30 54.22
C LEU A 64 13.92 -3.71 55.32
N SER A 65 13.93 -2.37 55.33
CA SER A 65 13.54 -1.45 56.43
C SER A 65 13.97 -1.74 57.88
N ASN A 66 14.74 -0.82 58.48
CA ASN A 66 14.31 0.15 59.50
C ASN A 66 15.35 0.47 60.59
N LEU A 67 15.42 1.79 60.88
CA LEU A 67 15.56 2.44 62.19
C LEU A 67 16.87 2.44 63.01
N LEU A 68 17.41 3.67 63.11
CA LEU A 68 17.64 4.52 64.30
C LEU A 68 18.76 4.23 65.32
N ARG A 69 19.49 5.34 65.58
CA ARG A 69 20.17 5.80 66.83
C ARG A 69 21.50 5.09 67.19
N SER A 70 22.56 5.73 67.71
CA SER A 70 22.86 7.03 68.31
C SER A 70 24.36 6.97 68.72
N LEU A 71 25.24 7.99 68.65
CA LEU A 71 25.51 9.02 69.67
C LEU A 71 26.80 9.83 69.29
N HIS A 72 26.71 11.17 69.34
CA HIS A 72 27.58 12.15 70.06
C HIS A 72 29.11 12.25 69.75
N PHE A 73 29.82 13.38 69.76
CA PHE A 73 29.63 14.85 69.93
C PHE A 73 30.95 15.51 69.44
N GLY A 74 30.95 16.76 68.97
CA GLY A 74 32.21 17.52 68.79
C GLY A 74 32.15 18.70 67.81
N ALA A 75 31.82 19.89 68.34
CA ALA A 75 31.50 21.12 67.62
C ALA A 75 32.69 21.88 67.00
N LYS A 76 32.44 22.60 65.89
CA LYS A 76 32.71 24.05 65.73
C LYS A 76 32.05 24.59 64.45
N ALA A 77 31.09 25.49 64.63
CA ALA A 77 30.42 26.24 63.57
C ALA A 77 31.22 27.49 63.15
N PRO A 78 30.93 28.03 61.95
CA PRO A 78 30.69 29.46 61.83
C PRO A 78 29.26 29.74 61.37
N ASN A 79 28.67 30.76 61.99
CA ASN A 79 27.34 31.32 61.73
C ASN A 79 27.13 31.63 60.24
N ARG A 80 26.27 30.88 59.56
CA ARG A 80 25.43 31.44 58.48
C ARG A 80 24.07 31.73 59.09
N ARG A 81 23.81 33.00 59.41
CA ARG A 81 22.44 33.49 59.56
C ARG A 81 21.71 33.15 58.27
N LEU A 82 20.60 32.44 58.39
CA LEU A 82 19.55 32.41 57.39
C LEU A 82 19.21 33.87 57.07
N ARG A 83 19.64 34.37 55.90
CA ARG A 83 18.93 35.47 55.26
C ARG A 83 17.65 34.83 54.73
N GLY A 84 16.54 35.06 55.42
CA GLY A 84 15.23 34.98 54.78
C GLY A 84 15.21 35.88 53.53
N PRO A 85 14.26 35.66 52.61
CA PRO A 85 14.14 36.50 51.42
C PRO A 85 14.07 37.95 51.89
N ARG A 86 15.07 38.75 51.49
CA ARG A 86 14.96 40.21 51.58
C ARG A 86 13.95 40.59 50.51
N ALA A 87 12.68 40.52 50.85
CA ALA A 87 11.67 41.35 50.23
C ALA A 87 11.92 42.79 50.72
N ALA A 88 12.23 43.67 49.78
CA ALA A 88 12.16 45.13 49.88
C ALA A 88 12.17 45.64 48.43
N CYS A 89 11.20 46.42 47.93
CA CYS A 89 10.25 47.28 48.65
C CYS A 89 8.83 47.32 48.02
N PRO A 90 7.77 47.43 48.83
CA PRO A 90 6.45 47.97 48.47
C PRO A 90 6.34 49.44 48.96
N ASP A 91 7.24 50.31 48.53
CA ASP A 91 7.26 51.74 48.91
C ASP A 91 6.97 52.61 47.67
N PRO A 92 5.94 53.47 47.69
CA PRO A 92 5.62 54.40 46.60
C PRO A 92 6.70 55.46 46.32
N THR A 93 7.79 55.53 47.10
CA THR A 93 8.96 56.38 46.77
C THR A 93 9.97 55.70 45.81
N CYS A 94 9.66 54.52 45.28
CA CYS A 94 10.55 53.76 44.39
C CYS A 94 10.24 53.92 42.89
N ASN A 95 9.12 54.54 42.53
CA ASN A 95 8.76 54.86 41.14
C ASN A 95 8.99 56.36 40.87
N LEU A 96 9.17 56.74 39.60
CA LEU A 96 9.01 58.14 39.21
C LEU A 96 7.61 58.59 39.67
N THR A 97 7.56 59.71 40.39
CA THR A 97 6.26 60.22 40.86
C THR A 97 5.65 61.03 39.73
N TYR A 98 4.43 60.68 39.31
CA TYR A 98 3.68 61.49 38.37
C TYR A 98 3.29 62.81 39.04
N HIS A 99 3.69 63.93 38.43
CA HIS A 99 3.54 65.25 39.02
C HIS A 99 2.67 66.21 38.19
N GLY A 100 1.90 65.69 37.25
CA GLY A 100 0.80 66.42 36.59
C GLY A 100 1.08 67.02 35.21
N GLY A 101 1.95 66.40 34.40
CA GLY A 101 2.11 66.69 32.97
C GLY A 101 1.04 66.03 32.07
N ALA A 102 1.07 66.26 30.75
CA ALA A 102 0.14 65.58 29.83
C ALA A 102 0.29 64.05 29.96
N LEU A 103 -0.82 63.33 30.18
CA LEU A 103 -0.81 61.88 30.40
C LEU A 103 -0.11 61.12 29.28
N VAL A 104 0.38 59.94 29.63
CA VAL A 104 0.80 58.85 28.73
C VAL A 104 -0.01 58.86 27.45
N ILE A 105 0.68 58.85 26.32
CA ILE A 105 0.04 58.84 25.01
C ILE A 105 -0.80 57.55 24.89
N GLY A 106 -2.07 57.71 24.51
CA GLY A 106 -2.94 56.59 24.15
C GLY A 106 -2.54 55.96 22.81
N PRO A 107 -3.52 55.59 21.94
CA PRO A 107 -3.18 55.11 20.62
C PRO A 107 -2.33 56.10 19.84
N HIS A 108 -1.17 55.68 19.34
CA HIS A 108 -0.24 56.54 18.64
C HIS A 108 0.35 55.91 17.38
N THR A 109 0.94 56.76 16.56
CA THR A 109 1.58 56.37 15.30
C THR A 109 3.00 56.89 15.28
N THR A 110 3.95 55.98 15.08
CA THR A 110 5.37 56.30 14.94
C THR A 110 5.72 56.52 13.48
N HIS A 111 6.50 57.58 13.23
CA HIS A 111 7.07 57.93 11.94
C HIS A 111 8.58 58.03 12.06
N VAL A 112 9.31 57.60 11.03
CA VAL A 112 10.77 57.81 10.96
C VAL A 112 11.09 58.76 9.82
N VAL A 113 11.94 59.74 10.08
CA VAL A 113 12.48 60.66 9.08
C VAL A 113 14.00 60.54 9.08
N TYR A 114 14.55 59.97 8.02
CA TYR A 114 16.00 59.93 7.81
C TYR A 114 16.45 61.21 7.12
N TRP A 115 17.21 62.08 7.79
CA TRP A 115 17.71 63.32 7.19
C TRP A 115 19.06 63.09 6.50
N GLN A 116 19.02 62.92 5.18
CA GLN A 116 20.14 62.47 4.34
C GLN A 116 20.40 63.41 3.15
N PRO A 117 21.04 64.56 3.39
CA PRO A 117 21.45 65.44 2.29
C PRO A 117 22.47 64.77 1.35
N THR A 118 22.64 65.37 0.16
CA THR A 118 23.65 64.89 -0.80
C THR A 118 25.05 64.86 -0.18
N GLY A 119 25.67 63.67 -0.15
CA GLY A 119 27.00 63.44 0.44
C GLY A 119 26.97 62.81 1.83
N PHE A 120 25.80 62.64 2.42
CA PHE A 120 25.56 61.92 3.66
C PHE A 120 24.64 60.72 3.40
N SER A 121 24.84 59.61 4.12
CA SER A 121 23.93 58.46 4.03
C SER A 121 23.89 57.66 5.31
N VAL A 122 22.70 57.21 5.69
CA VAL A 122 22.51 56.14 6.67
C VAL A 122 22.56 54.80 5.93
N THR A 123 23.18 53.78 6.52
CA THR A 123 23.39 52.50 5.82
C THR A 123 22.07 51.74 5.59
N ALA A 124 22.02 50.89 4.57
CA ALA A 124 20.81 50.10 4.26
C ALA A 124 20.42 49.13 5.38
N ASN A 125 21.41 48.60 6.11
CA ASN A 125 21.18 47.74 7.27
C ASN A 125 20.49 48.52 8.40
N TYR A 126 20.90 49.77 8.58
CA TYR A 126 20.34 50.65 9.60
C TYR A 126 18.88 51.01 9.30
N HIS A 127 18.55 51.27 8.04
CA HIS A 127 17.17 51.41 7.57
C HIS A 127 16.35 50.16 7.89
N THR A 128 16.84 49.01 7.42
CA THR A 128 16.12 47.75 7.51
C THR A 128 15.85 47.34 8.95
N LEU A 129 16.83 47.50 9.85
CA LEU A 129 16.69 47.04 11.22
C LEU A 129 15.78 47.96 12.06
N ILE A 130 15.89 49.29 11.92
CA ILE A 130 15.00 50.24 12.61
C ILE A 130 13.55 50.05 12.15
N GLU A 131 13.34 49.97 10.84
CA GLU A 131 12.01 49.76 10.29
C GLU A 131 11.46 48.40 10.69
N ARG A 132 12.31 47.35 10.75
CA ARG A 132 11.91 46.03 11.23
C ARG A 132 11.49 46.07 12.69
N TYR A 133 12.29 46.69 13.55
CA TYR A 133 11.96 46.86 14.96
C TYR A 133 10.62 47.57 15.12
N LEU A 134 10.44 48.76 14.53
CA LEU A 134 9.19 49.53 14.66
C LEU A 134 7.99 48.82 14.02
N THR A 135 8.20 48.06 12.95
CA THR A 135 7.16 47.22 12.35
C THR A 135 6.76 46.06 13.28
N ASP A 136 7.73 45.37 13.87
CA ASP A 136 7.47 44.26 14.80
C ASP A 136 6.79 44.78 16.07
N VAL A 137 7.25 45.91 16.60
CA VAL A 137 6.65 46.63 17.74
C VAL A 137 5.20 47.02 17.43
N ALA A 138 4.92 47.54 16.23
CA ALA A 138 3.55 47.82 15.78
C ALA A 138 2.70 46.56 15.54
N ALA A 139 3.28 45.50 15.01
CA ALA A 139 2.59 44.22 14.81
C ALA A 139 2.21 43.56 16.15
N ASP A 140 3.00 43.83 17.19
CA ASP A 140 2.80 43.34 18.54
C ASP A 140 2.01 44.32 19.42
N SER A 141 1.45 45.37 18.82
CA SER A 141 0.60 46.37 19.46
C SER A 141 -0.57 45.75 20.22
N GLY A 142 -0.81 46.24 21.44
CA GLY A 142 -1.85 45.74 22.34
C GLY A 142 -1.65 44.33 22.91
N ARG A 143 -0.50 43.68 22.67
CA ARG A 143 -0.13 42.38 23.25
C ARG A 143 0.82 42.57 24.43
N ALA A 144 0.77 41.65 25.40
CA ALA A 144 1.67 41.69 26.57
C ALA A 144 3.14 41.40 26.22
N THR A 145 3.39 40.84 25.03
CA THR A 145 4.71 40.56 24.45
C THR A 145 5.36 41.82 23.87
N ASN A 146 4.63 42.92 23.76
CA ASN A 146 5.17 44.18 23.29
C ASN A 146 6.25 44.65 24.27
N VAL A 147 7.37 45.17 23.76
CA VAL A 147 8.45 45.74 24.56
C VAL A 147 7.92 46.67 25.65
N TYR A 148 6.98 47.53 25.30
CA TYR A 148 6.47 48.52 26.23
C TYR A 148 5.41 47.92 27.17
N ALA A 149 4.71 46.83 26.79
CA ALA A 149 3.69 46.19 27.62
C ALA A 149 4.18 45.59 28.95
N THR A 150 5.49 45.54 29.13
CA THR A 150 6.15 45.07 30.36
C THR A 150 6.69 46.20 31.23
N ASP A 151 6.54 47.45 30.79
CA ASP A 151 6.92 48.60 31.58
C ASP A 151 5.91 48.83 32.71
N THR A 152 6.38 48.57 33.93
CA THR A 152 5.61 48.68 35.17
C THR A 152 6.06 49.88 36.01
N GLN A 153 6.95 50.71 35.49
CA GLN A 153 7.46 51.91 36.15
C GLN A 153 6.40 53.02 36.16
N TYR A 154 5.48 53.00 35.19
CA TYR A 154 4.50 54.03 34.91
C TYR A 154 3.07 53.54 35.13
N ASP A 155 2.62 53.56 36.38
CA ASP A 155 1.21 53.36 36.72
C ASP A 155 0.46 54.70 36.67
N ASP A 156 -0.70 54.73 36.02
CA ASP A 156 -1.64 55.84 36.21
C ASP A 156 -2.28 55.78 37.61
N SER A 157 -3.04 56.81 37.99
CA SER A 157 -3.73 56.86 39.31
C SER A 157 -4.76 55.73 39.53
N THR A 158 -4.98 54.87 38.54
CA THR A 158 -5.87 53.71 38.55
C THR A 158 -5.13 52.37 38.54
N ASN A 159 -3.79 52.36 38.63
CA ASN A 159 -2.96 51.14 38.64
C ASN A 159 -3.20 50.24 37.40
N THR A 160 -3.58 50.87 36.29
CA THR A 160 -3.72 50.20 34.99
C THR A 160 -2.47 50.46 34.16
N PHE A 161 -1.85 49.38 33.67
CA PHE A 161 -0.72 49.47 32.75
C PHE A 161 -1.11 50.27 31.50
N ILE A 162 -0.12 50.98 30.97
CA ILE A 162 -0.26 51.78 29.75
C ILE A 162 -0.77 50.89 28.59
N GLN A 163 -1.76 51.39 27.84
CA GLN A 163 -2.26 50.68 26.66
C GLN A 163 -1.44 51.02 25.43
N TYR A 164 -0.53 50.13 25.04
CA TYR A 164 0.39 50.29 23.89
C TYR A 164 -0.27 50.00 22.54
N GLN A 165 -1.36 50.71 22.25
CA GLN A 165 -1.98 50.70 20.93
C GLN A 165 -1.14 51.56 19.98
N GLN A 166 -0.19 50.95 19.29
CA GLN A 166 0.73 51.64 18.40
C GLN A 166 0.61 51.16 16.95
N THR A 167 0.96 52.04 16.03
CA THR A 167 1.10 51.74 14.61
C THR A 167 2.39 52.36 14.08
N PHE A 168 2.97 51.76 13.03
CA PHE A 168 4.13 52.31 12.35
C PHE A 168 3.70 52.80 10.97
N ALA A 169 3.82 54.11 10.73
CA ALA A 169 3.45 54.75 9.46
C ALA A 169 4.51 54.56 8.36
N GLY A 170 5.66 53.96 8.70
CA GLY A 170 6.79 53.80 7.81
C GLY A 170 7.84 54.90 7.98
N ALA A 171 8.83 54.88 7.09
CA ALA A 171 9.93 55.82 7.08
C ALA A 171 9.92 56.70 5.82
N LEU A 172 10.45 57.91 5.96
CA LEU A 172 10.61 58.89 4.90
C LEU A 172 12.06 59.39 4.89
N THR A 173 12.54 59.85 3.74
CA THR A 173 13.88 60.43 3.59
C THR A 173 13.77 61.90 3.27
N ASP A 174 14.42 62.73 4.07
CA ASP A 174 14.65 64.14 3.79
C ASP A 174 16.02 64.32 3.12
N THR A 175 16.08 65.13 2.07
CA THR A 175 17.30 65.39 1.29
C THR A 175 17.71 66.87 1.29
N THR A 176 17.00 67.70 2.05
CA THR A 176 17.35 69.11 2.26
C THR A 176 18.76 69.24 2.81
N ALA A 177 19.50 70.26 2.38
CA ALA A 177 20.87 70.46 2.83
C ALA A 177 20.91 70.81 4.33
N PHE A 178 21.86 70.25 5.07
CA PHE A 178 22.11 70.70 6.43
C PHE A 178 22.39 72.20 6.45
N PRO A 179 21.88 72.93 7.46
CA PRO A 179 22.27 74.31 7.68
C PRO A 179 23.77 74.39 7.96
N ALA A 180 24.35 75.57 7.77
CA ALA A 180 25.74 75.79 8.13
C ALA A 180 25.95 75.56 9.63
N THR A 181 27.03 74.84 9.98
CA THR A 181 27.47 74.63 11.36
C THR A 181 27.59 75.97 12.09
N GLN A 182 27.00 76.04 13.28
CA GLN A 182 27.05 77.26 14.09
C GLN A 182 28.42 77.46 14.75
N SER A 183 28.83 78.71 14.89
CA SER A 183 30.08 79.06 15.59
C SER A 183 29.96 78.76 17.07
N GLY A 184 30.81 77.88 17.60
CA GLY A 184 30.78 77.42 19.00
C GLY A 184 30.58 75.91 19.13
N CYS A 185 30.06 75.26 18.08
CA CYS A 185 29.98 73.82 17.97
C CYS A 185 31.35 73.15 18.14
N PRO A 186 31.47 72.14 19.00
CA PRO A 186 32.56 71.19 18.94
C PRO A 186 32.50 70.46 17.59
N VAL A 187 33.58 70.48 16.82
CA VAL A 187 33.66 69.81 15.49
C VAL A 187 34.65 68.66 15.47
N THR A 188 35.31 68.40 16.59
CA THR A 188 36.21 67.26 16.80
C THR A 188 36.48 67.05 18.28
N ASP A 189 36.67 65.80 18.69
CA ASP A 189 37.13 65.40 20.02
C ASP A 189 38.63 65.06 20.05
N GLY A 190 39.32 65.27 18.92
CA GLY A 190 40.71 64.89 18.69
C GLY A 190 40.91 63.55 17.98
N THR A 191 39.85 62.74 17.84
CA THR A 191 39.88 61.43 17.16
C THR A 191 38.90 61.31 16.00
N ILE A 192 37.74 61.97 16.08
CA ILE A 192 36.73 61.99 15.03
C ILE A 192 36.44 63.45 14.67
N THR A 193 36.17 63.72 13.39
CA THR A 193 35.83 65.05 12.89
C THR A 193 34.41 65.04 12.37
N VAL A 194 33.60 65.94 12.91
CA VAL A 194 32.20 66.13 12.55
C VAL A 194 32.11 66.92 11.25
N ALA A 195 31.37 66.40 10.28
CA ALA A 195 31.16 67.03 8.98
C ALA A 195 30.08 68.14 9.04
N SER A 196 29.12 68.04 9.97
CA SER A 196 28.10 69.07 10.23
C SER A 196 27.66 69.02 11.69
N CYS A 197 27.48 70.16 12.36
CA CYS A 197 26.98 70.23 13.74
C CYS A 197 25.70 71.05 13.79
N LEU A 198 24.64 70.42 14.27
CA LEU A 198 23.27 70.92 14.29
C LEU A 198 22.86 71.28 15.71
N THR A 199 22.07 72.35 15.82
CA THR A 199 21.41 72.73 17.06
C THR A 199 20.00 72.16 17.09
N GLN A 200 19.47 71.90 18.28
CA GLN A 200 18.08 71.45 18.48
C GLN A 200 17.07 72.35 17.75
N THR A 201 17.24 73.68 17.77
CA THR A 201 16.38 74.60 17.02
C THR A 201 16.47 74.38 15.51
N GLN A 202 17.66 74.08 14.98
CA GLN A 202 17.83 73.80 13.54
C GLN A 202 17.13 72.50 13.14
N GLU A 203 17.26 71.46 13.95
CA GLU A 203 16.62 70.15 13.71
C GLU A 203 15.11 70.24 13.80
N ALA A 204 14.57 70.86 14.86
CA ALA A 204 13.14 71.05 15.02
C ALA A 204 12.54 71.92 13.91
N THR A 205 13.26 72.98 13.48
CA THR A 205 12.83 73.82 12.35
C THR A 205 12.80 73.04 11.05
N GLU A 206 13.82 72.22 10.79
CA GLU A 206 13.82 71.41 9.57
C GLU A 206 12.71 70.37 9.58
N LEU A 207 12.58 69.62 10.67
CA LEU A 207 11.53 68.60 10.81
C LEU A 207 10.14 69.24 10.66
N ASP A 208 9.93 70.44 11.21
CA ASP A 208 8.69 71.20 11.02
C ASP A 208 8.42 71.53 9.54
N ASN A 209 9.44 72.00 8.82
CA ASN A 209 9.35 72.28 7.39
C ASN A 209 9.07 70.99 6.59
N PHE A 210 9.72 69.88 6.93
CA PHE A 210 9.56 68.60 6.27
C PHE A 210 8.13 68.04 6.46
N ILE A 211 7.63 68.06 7.69
CA ILE A 211 6.25 67.65 8.01
C ILE A 211 5.25 68.49 7.24
N GLN A 212 5.47 69.81 7.16
CA GLN A 212 4.61 70.71 6.39
C GLN A 212 4.67 70.43 4.89
N ALA A 213 5.87 70.30 4.32
CA ALA A 213 6.06 70.07 2.89
C ALA A 213 5.45 68.75 2.41
N ASN A 214 5.45 67.72 3.28
CA ASN A 214 4.93 66.39 2.97
C ASN A 214 3.49 66.16 3.48
N SER A 215 2.86 67.18 4.07
CA SER A 215 1.49 67.08 4.63
C SER A 215 1.34 65.94 5.66
N LEU A 216 2.36 65.72 6.49
CA LEU A 216 2.36 64.66 7.50
C LEU A 216 1.54 65.08 8.75
N PRO A 217 0.95 64.12 9.48
CA PRO A 217 0.04 64.42 10.59
C PRO A 217 0.77 64.97 11.82
N ARG A 218 0.08 65.77 12.64
CA ARG A 218 0.60 66.36 13.87
C ARG A 218 -0.37 66.11 15.01
N GLY A 219 0.11 66.13 16.24
CA GLY A 219 -0.66 65.81 17.43
C GLY A 219 0.14 64.96 18.39
N LEU A 220 -0.38 64.81 19.60
CA LEU A 220 0.24 63.96 20.62
C LEU A 220 0.13 62.47 20.29
N ASP A 221 -0.71 62.09 19.34
CA ASP A 221 -0.85 60.73 18.80
C ASP A 221 0.14 60.42 17.66
N HIS A 222 1.07 61.33 17.37
CA HIS A 222 2.09 61.17 16.33
C HIS A 222 3.48 61.48 16.86
N ILE A 223 4.39 60.50 16.77
CA ILE A 223 5.78 60.60 17.22
C ILE A 223 6.70 60.53 16.00
N TYR A 224 7.62 61.48 15.87
CA TYR A 224 8.61 61.52 14.79
C TYR A 224 10.03 61.23 15.29
N PHE A 225 10.63 60.14 14.82
CA PHE A 225 12.06 59.90 15.02
C PHE A 225 12.85 60.58 13.90
N LEU A 226 13.63 61.60 14.23
CA LEU A 226 14.58 62.22 13.31
C LEU A 226 15.91 61.49 13.41
N VAL A 227 16.23 60.71 12.38
CA VAL A 227 17.44 59.88 12.34
C VAL A 227 18.51 60.56 11.49
N LEU A 228 19.66 60.82 12.10
CA LEU A 228 20.79 61.51 11.47
C LEU A 228 21.86 60.50 10.98
N PRO A 229 22.66 60.87 9.95
CA PRO A 229 23.74 60.04 9.46
C PRO A 229 25.00 60.16 10.32
N ASP A 230 25.95 59.25 10.10
CA ASP A 230 27.28 59.30 10.73
C ASP A 230 28.01 60.62 10.41
N ASN A 231 28.86 61.07 11.33
CA ASN A 231 29.59 62.34 11.28
C ASN A 231 28.74 63.63 11.32
N VAL A 232 27.51 63.58 11.85
CA VAL A 232 26.65 64.76 12.06
C VAL A 232 26.34 64.98 13.54
N GLU A 233 27.02 65.91 14.20
CA GLU A 233 26.81 66.15 15.64
C GLU A 233 25.50 66.91 15.89
N THR A 234 24.83 66.61 17.00
CA THR A 234 23.67 67.33 17.47
C THR A 234 23.93 67.90 18.86
N CYS A 235 23.44 69.10 19.13
CA CYS A 235 23.68 69.84 20.35
C CYS A 235 22.42 70.60 20.79
N VAL A 236 22.25 70.78 22.09
CA VAL A 236 21.32 71.81 22.58
C VAL A 236 21.80 73.20 22.15
N ASP A 237 20.89 74.16 22.01
CA ASP A 237 21.16 75.46 21.38
C ASP A 237 22.26 76.29 22.08
N ASP A 238 22.47 76.10 23.38
CA ASP A 238 23.52 76.77 24.16
C ASP A 238 24.84 75.97 24.22
N PHE A 239 24.90 74.83 23.54
CA PHE A 239 26.01 73.87 23.54
C PHE A 239 26.39 73.36 24.93
N SER A 240 25.46 73.42 25.89
CA SER A 240 25.68 72.84 27.22
C SER A 240 25.78 71.31 27.17
N ASP A 241 25.18 70.69 26.15
CA ASP A 241 25.19 69.26 25.90
C ASP A 241 25.22 68.96 24.38
N CYS A 242 26.06 68.02 23.96
CA CYS A 242 26.13 67.53 22.58
C CYS A 242 26.22 66.01 22.59
N GLY A 243 25.46 65.38 21.70
CA GLY A 243 25.40 63.94 21.52
C GLY A 243 25.65 63.58 20.06
N ASN A 244 26.50 62.59 19.82
CA ASN A 244 26.54 61.73 18.62
C ASN A 244 27.93 61.05 18.60
N ILE A 245 28.97 61.86 18.45
CA ILE A 245 30.31 61.39 18.07
C ILE A 245 31.38 61.94 18.99
N LEU A 246 31.12 63.08 19.62
CA LEU A 246 32.09 63.76 20.47
C LEU A 246 31.92 63.28 21.92
N ASN A 247 32.96 62.66 22.47
CA ASN A 247 32.98 62.16 23.86
C ASN A 247 33.09 63.30 24.89
N LEU A 248 32.16 64.25 24.85
CA LEU A 248 32.08 65.41 25.74
C LEU A 248 31.22 65.06 26.97
N SER A 249 31.31 65.88 28.02
CA SER A 249 30.52 65.72 29.24
C SER A 249 30.08 67.10 29.74
N PRO A 250 28.78 67.34 29.98
CA PRO A 250 27.66 66.39 29.81
C PRO A 250 27.40 66.06 28.33
N ARG A 251 26.81 64.88 28.08
CA ARG A 251 26.46 64.36 26.74
C ARG A 251 25.11 63.65 26.80
N TYR A 252 24.36 63.68 25.70
CA TYR A 252 23.23 62.80 25.44
C TYR A 252 23.50 61.86 24.25
N CYS A 253 22.60 60.91 24.03
CA CYS A 253 22.74 59.83 23.05
C CYS A 253 21.60 59.80 22.07
N ALA A 254 20.43 60.09 22.59
CA ALA A 254 19.29 60.64 21.93
C ALA A 254 18.58 61.49 23.00
N TYR A 255 17.51 62.15 22.59
CA TYR A 255 16.54 62.69 23.51
C TYR A 255 15.21 62.84 22.77
N HIS A 256 14.12 62.93 23.52
CA HIS A 256 12.81 63.27 23.02
C HIS A 256 12.37 64.65 23.50
N SER A 257 11.50 65.29 22.73
CA SER A 257 10.97 66.61 23.05
C SER A 257 9.67 66.90 22.30
N SER A 258 9.14 68.12 22.47
CA SER A 258 8.02 68.60 21.70
C SER A 258 8.23 70.04 21.22
N PHE A 259 7.76 70.36 20.01
CA PHE A 259 7.82 71.72 19.48
C PHE A 259 6.48 72.14 18.87
N ASN A 260 6.26 73.46 18.81
CA ASN A 260 5.14 74.08 18.12
C ASN A 260 5.62 75.37 17.43
N ILE A 261 6.25 75.19 16.28
CA ILE A 261 6.84 76.27 15.48
C ILE A 261 5.75 76.84 14.57
N GLY A 262 5.70 78.17 14.43
CA GLY A 262 4.77 78.84 13.50
C GLY A 262 3.28 78.65 13.78
N GLY A 263 2.89 78.05 14.91
CA GLY A 263 1.50 77.68 15.21
C GLY A 263 1.01 76.47 14.40
N HIS A 264 1.91 75.66 13.85
CA HIS A 264 1.59 74.48 13.04
C HIS A 264 1.01 73.31 13.87
N GLY A 265 1.03 73.39 15.20
CA GLY A 265 0.52 72.37 16.12
C GLY A 265 1.64 71.68 16.88
N LEU A 266 1.32 71.23 18.10
CA LEU A 266 2.28 70.52 18.95
C LEU A 266 2.69 69.20 18.28
N THR A 267 4.00 69.00 18.15
CA THR A 267 4.59 67.84 17.48
C THR A 267 5.58 67.19 18.43
N LEU A 268 5.42 65.88 18.64
CA LEU A 268 6.34 65.06 19.41
C LEU A 268 7.43 64.52 18.50
N TRP A 269 8.66 64.58 18.95
CA TRP A 269 9.78 64.06 18.20
C TRP A 269 10.88 63.55 19.11
N ALA A 270 11.66 62.61 18.59
CA ALA A 270 12.89 62.15 19.21
C ALA A 270 14.05 62.34 18.23
N ASN A 271 15.10 62.98 18.72
CA ASN A 271 16.33 63.18 17.98
C ASN A 271 17.21 61.94 18.15
N GLN A 272 17.50 61.25 17.05
CA GLN A 272 18.28 60.01 17.01
C GLN A 272 19.57 60.23 16.22
N PRO A 273 20.62 60.76 16.86
CA PRO A 273 21.93 60.83 16.25
C PRO A 273 22.58 59.46 16.15
N TYR A 274 23.47 59.29 15.18
CA TYR A 274 24.12 58.00 14.89
C TYR A 274 25.15 57.54 15.94
N ILE A 275 24.75 56.72 16.91
CA ILE A 275 25.58 56.42 18.09
C ILE A 275 26.89 55.65 17.78
N GLY A 276 26.98 54.99 16.61
CA GLY A 276 28.21 54.45 16.06
C GLY A 276 28.80 53.22 16.77
N PHE A 277 30.11 52.99 16.60
CA PHE A 277 30.79 51.70 16.84
C PHE A 277 31.77 51.66 18.04
N ALA A 278 31.99 52.77 18.73
CA ALA A 278 33.08 52.86 19.71
C ALA A 278 32.65 52.40 21.11
N SER A 279 33.46 51.52 21.71
CA SER A 279 33.22 50.92 23.02
C SER A 279 33.36 51.94 24.16
N ASN A 280 32.28 52.68 24.46
CA ASN A 280 32.12 53.74 25.48
C ASN A 280 31.24 54.90 24.98
N HIS A 281 30.87 54.93 23.69
CA HIS A 281 29.89 55.88 23.19
C HIS A 281 28.55 55.52 23.81
N CYS A 282 27.96 56.50 24.49
CA CYS A 282 26.63 56.34 25.06
C CYS A 282 26.43 55.14 25.97
N ASN A 283 27.48 54.58 26.59
CA ASN A 283 27.37 53.40 27.45
C ASN A 283 26.45 52.28 26.90
N SER A 284 26.33 52.13 25.57
CA SER A 284 25.40 51.25 24.84
C SER A 284 25.69 49.74 25.00
N GLY A 285 26.35 49.39 26.11
CA GLY A 285 26.56 48.04 26.57
C GLY A 285 27.84 47.40 26.04
N SER A 286 27.92 46.09 26.26
CA SER A 286 28.96 45.22 25.72
C SER A 286 28.98 45.35 24.20
N ALA A 287 30.15 45.63 23.60
CA ALA A 287 30.34 45.69 22.14
C ALA A 287 29.94 44.40 21.36
N ASN A 288 29.47 43.36 22.07
CA ASN A 288 29.09 42.05 21.56
C ASN A 288 27.56 41.79 21.61
N ALA A 289 26.75 42.75 22.08
CA ALA A 289 25.29 42.68 22.15
C ALA A 289 24.66 42.88 20.76
N ARG A 290 24.54 41.82 19.96
CA ARG A 290 23.97 41.87 18.60
C ARG A 290 23.06 40.68 18.31
N PRO A 291 21.89 40.59 18.94
CA PRO A 291 20.98 39.47 18.71
C PRO A 291 20.53 39.37 17.24
N ASN A 292 20.50 40.45 16.45
CA ASN A 292 20.21 40.35 15.02
C ASN A 292 21.49 40.30 14.16
N GLY A 293 22.66 40.20 14.80
CA GLY A 293 23.96 40.13 14.15
C GLY A 293 24.36 41.40 13.42
N ASP A 294 23.67 42.51 13.67
CA ASP A 294 23.92 43.80 13.04
C ASP A 294 24.38 44.83 14.06
N VAL A 295 25.21 45.75 13.61
CA VAL A 295 25.75 46.84 14.45
C VAL A 295 24.66 47.84 14.86
N THR A 296 23.56 47.90 14.11
CA THR A 296 22.39 48.73 14.38
C THR A 296 21.61 48.25 15.62
N ASP A 297 21.86 47.03 16.13
CA ASP A 297 21.25 46.56 17.37
C ASP A 297 21.53 47.53 18.56
N HIS A 298 22.65 48.26 18.54
CA HIS A 298 22.95 49.30 19.53
C HIS A 298 22.08 50.55 19.38
N GLU A 299 21.73 50.91 18.15
CA GLU A 299 20.83 52.03 17.89
C GLU A 299 19.40 51.68 18.30
N LEU A 300 18.96 50.45 18.02
CA LEU A 300 17.64 49.97 18.43
C LEU A 300 17.44 50.10 19.94
N ASN A 301 18.51 49.93 20.71
CA ASN A 301 18.48 50.11 22.16
C ASN A 301 18.03 51.53 22.53
N VAL A 302 18.66 52.54 21.94
CA VAL A 302 18.35 53.94 22.22
C VAL A 302 17.02 54.36 21.60
N ILE A 303 16.70 53.89 20.39
CA ILE A 303 15.38 54.11 19.80
C ILE A 303 14.27 53.50 20.68
N SER A 304 14.48 52.29 21.21
CA SER A 304 13.49 51.64 22.08
C SER A 304 13.26 52.41 23.38
N HIS A 305 14.33 52.99 23.94
CA HIS A 305 14.28 53.83 25.14
C HIS A 305 13.52 55.12 24.87
N GLU A 306 13.93 55.88 23.87
CA GLU A 306 13.34 57.18 23.55
C GLU A 306 11.89 57.05 23.08
N HIS A 307 11.54 55.93 22.43
CA HIS A 307 10.15 55.63 22.12
C HIS A 307 9.32 55.41 23.39
N ASN A 308 9.85 54.64 24.34
CA ASN A 308 9.18 54.43 25.63
C ASN A 308 8.99 55.73 26.41
N GLU A 309 10.04 56.56 26.48
CA GLU A 309 10.00 57.86 27.16
C GLU A 309 9.05 58.85 26.46
N THR A 310 9.08 58.94 25.13
CA THR A 310 8.15 59.82 24.40
C THR A 310 6.69 59.44 24.65
N ILE A 311 6.39 58.14 24.81
CA ILE A 311 5.04 57.66 25.14
C ILE A 311 4.64 58.03 26.57
N THR A 312 5.57 57.92 27.51
CA THR A 312 5.31 58.03 28.96
C THR A 312 5.39 59.47 29.47
N ASP A 313 6.30 60.29 28.92
CA ASP A 313 6.42 61.74 29.14
C ASP A 313 6.46 62.55 27.83
N PRO A 314 5.32 62.69 27.12
CA PRO A 314 5.29 63.36 25.81
C PRO A 314 5.70 64.84 25.85
N THR A 315 5.82 65.47 27.02
CA THR A 315 6.13 66.92 27.13
C THR A 315 7.32 67.23 28.03
N GLY A 316 8.03 66.21 28.53
CA GLY A 316 9.18 66.36 29.44
C GLY A 316 8.84 67.02 30.78
N ALA A 317 7.59 66.86 31.24
CA ALA A 317 7.07 67.52 32.45
C ALA A 317 6.13 66.61 33.26
N GLY A 318 5.91 65.38 32.82
CA GLY A 318 5.01 64.42 33.44
C GLY A 318 5.61 63.76 34.67
N TRP A 319 6.89 63.41 34.61
CA TRP A 319 7.53 62.51 35.57
C TRP A 319 8.85 63.10 36.06
N PHE A 320 9.04 63.16 37.40
CA PHE A 320 10.32 63.59 37.98
C PHE A 320 10.58 62.95 39.33
N ASP A 321 11.86 62.86 39.72
CA ASP A 321 12.25 62.45 41.07
C ASP A 321 11.74 63.46 42.11
N THR A 322 11.30 62.93 43.26
CA THR A 322 10.90 63.65 44.48
C THR A 322 11.82 64.81 44.92
N ASN A 323 13.06 64.84 44.44
CA ASN A 323 14.05 65.89 44.71
C ASN A 323 13.93 67.13 43.78
N GLY A 324 13.04 67.11 42.78
CA GLY A 324 12.80 68.22 41.85
C GLY A 324 13.99 68.55 40.94
N ALA A 325 14.92 67.60 40.77
CA ALA A 325 16.17 67.80 40.04
C ALA A 325 16.10 67.39 38.54
N GLY A 326 14.89 67.30 37.99
CA GLY A 326 14.64 66.74 36.66
C GLY A 326 14.62 65.21 36.64
N GLU A 327 14.13 64.67 35.54
CA GLU A 327 14.32 63.27 35.14
C GLU A 327 15.84 62.98 35.17
N ASN A 328 16.25 62.00 35.96
CA ASN A 328 17.66 61.57 36.02
C ASN A 328 17.83 60.22 35.31
N GLY A 329 16.85 59.81 34.49
CA GLY A 329 16.90 58.63 33.62
C GLY A 329 17.92 58.80 32.49
N ASP A 330 18.16 60.05 32.09
CA ASP A 330 19.06 60.51 31.02
C ASP A 330 20.55 60.32 31.36
N LYS A 331 20.87 59.89 32.61
CA LYS A 331 22.25 59.73 33.08
C LYS A 331 22.90 58.44 32.60
N CYS A 332 22.99 58.27 31.27
CA CYS A 332 23.95 57.41 30.55
C CYS A 332 24.38 56.09 31.25
N ASN A 333 23.51 55.44 32.01
CA ASN A 333 23.80 54.23 32.77
C ASN A 333 22.78 53.18 32.34
N PHE A 334 22.90 52.84 31.05
CA PHE A 334 22.16 51.84 30.31
C PHE A 334 22.33 50.47 30.99
N ASP A 335 21.46 50.15 31.96
CA ASP A 335 21.38 48.81 32.55
C ASP A 335 20.36 48.00 31.73
N PHE A 336 20.86 47.03 30.99
CA PHE A 336 20.09 46.23 30.06
C PHE A 336 19.20 45.29 30.87
N GLY A 337 17.90 45.32 30.59
CA GLY A 337 16.91 44.53 31.33
C GLY A 337 17.28 43.06 31.49
N THR A 338 16.64 42.37 32.44
CA THR A 338 16.97 40.97 32.77
C THR A 338 16.95 40.10 31.51
N ARG A 339 18.12 39.54 31.14
CA ARG A 339 18.30 38.68 29.98
C ARG A 339 17.34 37.47 30.02
N ILE A 340 16.64 37.23 28.92
CA ILE A 340 15.75 36.07 28.73
C ILE A 340 16.40 34.98 27.87
N GLY A 341 17.41 35.30 27.05
CA GLY A 341 18.10 34.32 26.20
C GLY A 341 19.40 34.83 25.57
N ASN A 342 20.03 33.97 24.76
CA ASN A 342 21.17 34.28 23.88
C ASN A 342 21.12 33.36 22.66
N ASN A 343 21.42 33.90 21.49
CA ASN A 343 21.31 33.18 20.21
C ASN A 343 22.66 32.88 19.55
N GLY A 344 23.76 32.97 20.29
CA GLY A 344 25.13 32.79 19.82
C GLY A 344 25.77 34.04 19.21
N VAL A 345 24.98 35.07 18.86
CA VAL A 345 25.47 36.33 18.29
C VAL A 345 25.32 37.50 19.27
N GLY A 346 24.27 37.49 20.10
CA GLY A 346 24.07 38.45 21.18
C GLY A 346 23.17 37.90 22.28
N ASP A 347 23.19 38.58 23.42
CA ASP A 347 22.17 38.40 24.45
C ASP A 347 20.88 39.11 23.98
N TYR A 348 19.73 38.69 24.51
CA TYR A 348 18.47 39.40 24.29
C TYR A 348 17.59 39.32 25.54
N ASN A 349 16.81 40.37 25.74
CA ASN A 349 15.90 40.50 26.86
C ASN A 349 14.44 40.64 26.40
N GLN A 350 14.18 40.71 25.08
CA GLN A 350 12.82 40.65 24.52
C GLN A 350 12.77 39.84 23.22
N LEU A 351 11.58 39.29 22.95
CA LEU A 351 11.18 38.74 21.65
C LEU A 351 9.96 39.51 21.15
N ILE A 352 10.11 40.26 20.07
CA ILE A 352 8.99 41.02 19.47
C ILE A 352 8.71 40.38 18.12
N ASN A 353 7.49 39.86 17.93
CA ASN A 353 7.10 39.13 16.71
C ASN A 353 8.14 38.05 16.31
N HIS A 354 8.56 37.25 17.30
CA HIS A 354 9.57 36.18 17.22
C HIS A 354 11.02 36.61 16.91
N ASN A 355 11.33 37.91 16.79
CA ASN A 355 12.70 38.37 16.57
C ASN A 355 13.35 38.81 17.89
N PRO A 356 14.62 38.46 18.14
CA PRO A 356 15.30 38.78 19.38
C PRO A 356 15.85 40.20 19.39
N TYR A 357 15.57 40.94 20.44
CA TYR A 357 16.06 42.31 20.63
C TYR A 357 16.63 42.49 22.04
N GLU A 358 17.71 43.28 22.14
CA GLU A 358 18.31 43.72 23.39
C GLU A 358 17.95 45.19 23.62
N ILE A 359 16.80 45.39 24.23
CA ILE A 359 16.25 46.72 24.49
C ILE A 359 16.77 47.27 25.81
N GLN A 360 16.72 48.59 25.95
CA GLN A 360 17.02 49.25 27.20
C GLN A 360 15.76 49.27 28.06
N GLN A 361 15.93 48.99 29.36
CA GLN A 361 14.90 49.32 30.34
C GLN A 361 15.21 50.68 30.91
N GLU A 362 14.16 51.46 31.18
CA GLU A 362 14.31 52.66 31.97
C GLU A 362 14.48 52.27 33.44
N TRP A 363 15.42 52.90 34.15
CA TRP A 363 15.66 52.64 35.56
C TRP A 363 15.60 53.94 36.36
N SER A 364 14.83 53.93 37.45
CA SER A 364 15.14 54.78 38.60
C SER A 364 16.50 54.37 39.20
N ASN A 365 17.32 55.33 39.60
CA ASN A 365 18.62 55.08 40.25
C ASN A 365 18.51 54.38 41.64
N ALA A 366 17.31 53.96 42.05
CA ALA A 366 17.05 53.14 43.21
C ALA A 366 17.11 51.62 42.90
N ILE A 367 18.32 51.10 42.65
CA ILE A 367 18.74 49.69 42.86
C ILE A 367 18.04 48.57 42.02
N THR A 368 18.87 47.85 41.25
CA THR A 368 18.74 46.43 40.80
C THR A 368 17.69 45.59 41.55
N GLY A 369 16.61 45.19 40.88
CA GLY A 369 15.66 44.27 41.53
C GLY A 369 14.34 43.92 40.86
N CYS A 370 13.95 44.54 39.74
CA CYS A 370 12.71 44.16 39.05
C CYS A 370 13.01 43.16 37.93
N ALA A 371 13.01 41.86 38.28
CA ALA A 371 12.91 40.80 37.29
C ALA A 371 11.43 40.51 37.04
N LEU A 372 11.00 40.61 35.78
CA LEU A 372 9.71 40.08 35.32
C LEU A 372 9.64 38.60 35.72
N ASN A 373 8.80 38.29 36.71
CA ASN A 373 8.56 36.93 37.14
C ASN A 373 7.16 36.55 36.65
N TYR A 374 7.07 36.10 35.40
CA TYR A 374 5.88 35.39 34.95
C TYR A 374 5.81 34.10 35.77
N GLY A 375 4.93 34.04 36.75
CA GLY A 375 4.66 32.79 37.43
C GLY A 375 4.27 31.76 36.38
N THR A 376 5.06 30.70 36.22
CA THR A 376 4.84 29.70 35.16
C THR A 376 3.54 28.96 35.41
N VAL A 377 2.47 29.33 34.71
CA VAL A 377 1.26 28.50 34.59
C VAL A 377 1.49 27.61 33.37
N ALA A 378 1.34 26.29 33.54
CA ALA A 378 1.46 25.36 32.42
C ALA A 378 0.44 25.71 31.32
N PRO A 379 0.77 25.53 30.03
CA PRO A 379 -0.18 25.73 28.94
C PRO A 379 -1.34 24.72 28.99
N THR A 380 -2.31 24.86 28.09
CA THR A 380 -3.34 23.86 27.83
C THR A 380 -3.09 23.26 26.44
N ALA A 381 -2.81 21.96 26.39
CA ALA A 381 -2.71 21.20 25.15
C ALA A 381 -4.10 20.73 24.68
N SER A 382 -4.36 20.78 23.37
CA SER A 382 -5.58 20.24 22.76
C SER A 382 -5.36 19.95 21.29
N PHE A 383 -5.84 18.79 20.81
CA PHE A 383 -5.85 18.51 19.38
C PHE A 383 -7.12 17.84 18.84
N THR A 384 -7.24 17.83 17.52
CA THR A 384 -8.23 17.06 16.76
C THR A 384 -7.55 16.32 15.60
N TRP A 385 -8.27 15.38 14.96
CA TRP A 385 -7.79 14.69 13.76
C TRP A 385 -8.91 14.44 12.75
N SER A 386 -8.53 14.23 11.49
CA SER A 386 -9.45 13.88 10.41
C SER A 386 -8.78 12.93 9.40
N PRO A 387 -9.52 11.93 8.87
CA PRO A 387 -10.91 11.60 9.17
C PRO A 387 -11.06 10.86 10.53
N PRO A 388 -12.29 10.78 11.12
CA PRO A 388 -12.51 10.12 12.42
C PRO A 388 -12.20 8.62 12.46
N SER A 389 -12.33 7.92 11.32
CA SER A 389 -12.02 6.49 11.17
C SER A 389 -11.19 6.28 9.90
N PRO A 390 -9.90 6.66 9.94
CA PRO A 390 -9.02 6.58 8.77
C PRO A 390 -8.73 5.11 8.41
N PRO A 391 -8.77 4.74 7.12
CA PRO A 391 -8.25 3.47 6.67
C PRO A 391 -6.72 3.39 6.86
N ALA A 392 -6.19 2.18 7.07
CA ALA A 392 -4.75 1.97 7.04
C ALA A 392 -4.13 2.47 5.72
N LEU A 393 -2.86 2.88 5.75
CA LEU A 393 -2.11 3.45 4.63
C LEU A 393 -2.62 4.80 4.08
N ASP A 394 -3.75 5.32 4.55
CA ASP A 394 -4.20 6.68 4.23
C ASP A 394 -3.60 7.70 5.22
N PRO A 395 -3.34 8.95 4.77
CA PRO A 395 -2.86 10.01 5.65
C PRO A 395 -3.95 10.48 6.61
N VAL A 396 -3.59 10.66 7.87
CA VAL A 396 -4.42 11.26 8.92
C VAL A 396 -3.86 12.65 9.22
N ALA A 397 -4.70 13.67 9.05
CA ALA A 397 -4.34 15.04 9.40
C ALA A 397 -4.63 15.29 10.88
N PHE A 398 -3.67 15.85 11.59
CA PHE A 398 -3.80 16.26 12.99
C PHE A 398 -3.74 17.79 13.09
N ASP A 399 -4.48 18.35 14.03
CA ASP A 399 -4.54 19.80 14.27
C ASP A 399 -4.48 20.11 15.76
N GLY A 400 -3.32 20.64 16.19
CA GLY A 400 -3.05 21.08 17.56
C GLY A 400 -3.29 22.57 17.81
N THR A 401 -3.79 23.32 16.82
CA THR A 401 -3.93 24.79 16.90
C THR A 401 -4.92 25.29 17.97
N GLY A 402 -5.70 24.39 18.59
CA GLY A 402 -6.52 24.69 19.75
C GLY A 402 -5.74 24.85 21.07
N SER A 403 -4.45 24.52 21.09
CA SER A 403 -3.57 24.67 22.25
C SER A 403 -3.23 26.15 22.53
N HIS A 404 -3.07 26.53 23.79
CA HIS A 404 -2.79 27.92 24.19
C HIS A 404 -2.02 28.00 25.51
N SER A 405 -1.27 29.09 25.74
CA SER A 405 -0.70 29.35 27.07
C SER A 405 -1.79 29.86 28.02
N ASN A 406 -1.65 29.51 29.29
CA ASN A 406 -2.50 30.02 30.36
C ASN A 406 -1.90 31.27 31.04
N ASN A 407 -0.68 31.66 30.65
CA ASN A 407 -0.08 32.94 31.06
C ASN A 407 -0.78 34.08 30.32
N ALA A 408 -1.02 35.20 31.00
CA ALA A 408 -1.64 36.36 30.38
C ALA A 408 -0.76 36.89 29.24
N GLY A 409 -1.24 36.74 28.00
CA GLY A 409 -0.52 37.12 26.79
C GLY A 409 0.54 36.12 26.30
N GLY A 410 0.64 34.93 26.92
CA GLY A 410 1.53 33.87 26.48
C GLY A 410 1.05 33.14 25.22
N TYR A 411 1.93 32.38 24.60
CA TYR A 411 1.66 31.62 23.36
C TYR A 411 2.49 30.33 23.30
N ILE A 412 2.08 29.40 22.43
CA ILE A 412 2.80 28.12 22.24
C ILE A 412 3.97 28.32 21.28
N ILE A 413 5.17 27.91 21.71
CA ILE A 413 6.42 28.01 20.92
C ILE A 413 6.86 26.67 20.32
N ASP A 414 6.33 25.55 20.81
CA ASP A 414 6.70 24.21 20.32
C ASP A 414 5.55 23.21 20.38
N TYR A 415 5.50 22.30 19.40
CA TYR A 415 4.54 21.22 19.27
C TYR A 415 5.29 19.93 18.92
N GLN A 416 5.19 18.91 19.78
CA GLN A 416 5.80 17.61 19.59
C GLN A 416 4.73 16.51 19.64
N TRP A 417 4.79 15.58 18.67
CA TRP A 417 3.78 14.53 18.51
C TRP A 417 4.40 13.14 18.64
N SER A 418 3.65 12.23 19.26
CA SER A 418 3.87 10.79 19.18
C SER A 418 2.57 10.10 18.75
N PHE A 419 2.63 9.27 17.71
CA PHE A 419 1.43 8.66 17.12
C PHE A 419 1.10 7.27 17.69
N GLY A 420 1.89 6.76 18.63
CA GLY A 420 1.63 5.48 19.30
C GLY A 420 2.04 4.22 18.51
N ASP A 421 2.57 4.37 17.29
CA ASP A 421 3.18 3.31 16.48
C ASP A 421 4.72 3.43 16.35
N GLY A 422 5.31 4.37 17.11
CA GLY A 422 6.73 4.73 17.04
C GLY A 422 7.01 5.94 16.15
N GLY A 423 6.04 6.43 15.38
CA GLY A 423 6.15 7.67 14.62
C GLY A 423 6.09 8.92 15.50
N THR A 424 6.81 9.97 15.08
CA THR A 424 6.83 11.29 15.73
C THR A 424 6.81 12.41 14.70
N ALA A 425 6.29 13.58 15.06
CA ALA A 425 6.31 14.77 14.22
C ALA A 425 6.45 16.05 15.06
N SER A 426 6.71 17.17 14.39
CA SER A 426 6.75 18.50 14.99
C SER A 426 5.87 19.48 14.21
N GLY A 427 5.48 20.59 14.85
CA GLY A 427 4.64 21.63 14.26
C GLY A 427 3.15 21.45 14.58
N ALA A 428 2.36 22.50 14.35
CA ALA A 428 0.97 22.54 14.81
C ALA A 428 0.01 21.61 14.04
N THR A 429 0.29 21.33 12.76
CA THR A 429 -0.61 20.55 11.87
C THR A 429 0.12 19.46 11.09
N PRO A 430 0.65 18.41 11.74
CA PRO A 430 1.32 17.33 11.03
C PRO A 430 0.32 16.36 10.35
N SER A 431 0.85 15.52 9.47
CA SER A 431 0.14 14.37 8.89
C SER A 431 0.90 13.09 9.20
N HIS A 432 0.18 12.00 9.49
CA HIS A 432 0.77 10.69 9.77
C HIS A 432 -0.03 9.55 9.12
N THR A 433 0.66 8.50 8.69
CA THR A 433 0.06 7.34 8.01
C THR A 433 0.38 6.06 8.78
N TYR A 434 -0.66 5.35 9.22
CA TYR A 434 -0.52 4.09 9.93
C TYR A 434 -0.42 2.90 8.97
N ALA A 435 0.55 2.02 9.21
CA ALA A 435 0.79 0.85 8.34
C ALA A 435 -0.29 -0.24 8.45
N ALA A 436 -1.01 -0.31 9.57
CA ALA A 436 -2.01 -1.33 9.85
C ALA A 436 -3.23 -0.73 10.55
N ALA A 437 -4.35 -1.44 10.49
CA ALA A 437 -5.52 -1.14 11.29
C ALA A 437 -5.25 -1.45 12.77
N GLY A 438 -5.84 -0.65 13.66
CA GLY A 438 -5.60 -0.75 15.08
C GLY A 438 -6.02 0.49 15.84
N THR A 439 -5.81 0.43 17.15
CA THR A 439 -6.10 1.54 18.05
C THR A 439 -4.77 2.11 18.54
N TYR A 440 -4.53 3.39 18.24
CA TYR A 440 -3.28 4.07 18.50
C TYR A 440 -3.49 5.22 19.49
N THR A 441 -2.59 5.31 20.48
CA THR A 441 -2.60 6.41 21.46
C THR A 441 -1.75 7.56 20.92
N VAL A 442 -2.39 8.64 20.50
CA VAL A 442 -1.73 9.84 19.98
C VAL A 442 -1.54 10.83 21.12
N THR A 443 -0.32 11.36 21.23
CA THR A 443 0.10 12.30 22.27
C THR A 443 0.62 13.57 21.60
N LEU A 444 0.05 14.72 21.96
CA LEU A 444 0.58 16.04 21.65
C LEU A 444 1.19 16.62 22.93
N THR A 445 2.47 17.02 22.89
CA THR A 445 3.14 17.83 23.92
C THR A 445 3.36 19.23 23.37
N VAL A 446 2.92 20.25 24.10
CA VAL A 446 3.16 21.66 23.74
C VAL A 446 4.07 22.33 24.78
N THR A 447 4.90 23.26 24.33
CA THR A 447 5.71 24.13 25.19
C THR A 447 5.32 25.58 24.94
N ASP A 448 5.11 26.35 25.99
CA ASP A 448 4.83 27.79 25.89
C ASP A 448 6.07 28.66 26.00
N ASP A 449 5.90 29.96 25.77
CA ASP A 449 6.93 30.99 25.81
C ASP A 449 7.60 31.15 27.18
N ALA A 450 6.97 30.68 28.26
CA ALA A 450 7.57 30.60 29.59
C ALA A 450 8.38 29.29 29.80
N GLY A 451 8.47 28.42 28.79
CA GLY A 451 9.14 27.13 28.84
C GLY A 451 8.37 26.06 29.60
N ALA A 452 7.10 26.31 29.97
CA ALA A 452 6.25 25.33 30.63
C ALA A 452 5.61 24.41 29.58
N THR A 453 5.31 23.17 29.97
CA THR A 453 4.75 22.16 29.07
C THR A 453 3.44 21.59 29.55
N ASP A 454 2.61 21.16 28.60
CA ASP A 454 1.39 20.38 28.84
C ASP A 454 1.21 19.31 27.76
N THR A 455 0.34 18.33 27.99
CA THR A 455 0.15 17.19 27.10
C THR A 455 -1.33 16.81 26.95
N ASP A 456 -1.78 16.64 25.71
CA ASP A 456 -3.07 16.06 25.36
C ASP A 456 -2.89 14.64 24.79
N VAL A 457 -3.74 13.70 25.21
CA VAL A 457 -3.64 12.28 24.84
C VAL A 457 -5.01 11.78 24.40
N GLN A 458 -5.12 11.36 23.14
CA GLN A 458 -6.36 10.82 22.59
C GLN A 458 -6.11 9.52 21.82
N THR A 459 -7.18 8.75 21.60
CA THR A 459 -7.11 7.45 20.94
C THR A 459 -7.68 7.53 19.53
N VAL A 460 -6.88 7.19 18.53
CA VAL A 460 -7.28 7.11 17.12
C VAL A 460 -7.50 5.65 16.74
N THR A 461 -8.67 5.34 16.17
CA THR A 461 -8.98 3.99 15.66
C THR A 461 -8.86 3.97 14.14
N VAL A 462 -7.80 3.33 13.65
CA VAL A 462 -7.54 3.09 12.23
C VAL A 462 -8.25 1.81 11.81
N VAL A 463 -9.02 1.87 10.74
CA VAL A 463 -9.80 0.74 10.23
C VAL A 463 -9.07 0.03 9.09
N GLN A 464 -9.45 -1.21 8.83
CA GLN A 464 -8.95 -1.94 7.65
C GLN A 464 -9.41 -1.26 6.36
N ARG A 465 -8.55 -1.27 5.34
CA ARG A 465 -8.90 -0.82 3.98
C ARG A 465 -9.90 -1.79 3.36
N PRO A 466 -11.00 -1.33 2.75
CA PRO A 466 -11.94 -2.22 2.07
C PRO A 466 -11.25 -2.94 0.91
N THR A 467 -11.69 -4.16 0.59
CA THR A 467 -11.24 -4.89 -0.59
C THR A 467 -12.42 -5.35 -1.42
N VAL A 468 -12.17 -5.61 -2.70
CA VAL A 468 -13.15 -6.21 -3.60
C VAL A 468 -12.53 -7.47 -4.19
N THR A 469 -13.11 -8.62 -3.88
CA THR A 469 -12.85 -9.90 -4.55
C THR A 469 -13.87 -10.04 -5.67
N THR A 470 -13.45 -10.42 -6.88
CA THR A 470 -14.35 -10.71 -8.02
C THR A 470 -14.05 -12.10 -8.55
N TYR A 471 -15.06 -12.97 -8.67
CA TYR A 471 -14.89 -14.28 -9.27
C TYR A 471 -14.72 -14.19 -10.80
N THR A 472 -13.74 -14.89 -11.35
CA THR A 472 -13.40 -14.85 -12.79
C THR A 472 -13.14 -16.23 -13.41
N GLY A 473 -13.25 -17.31 -12.61
CA GLY A 473 -12.99 -18.68 -13.05
C GLY A 473 -14.13 -19.35 -13.81
N ALA A 474 -13.99 -20.66 -14.03
CA ALA A 474 -15.00 -21.50 -14.67
C ALA A 474 -16.34 -21.49 -13.91
N THR A 475 -17.46 -21.61 -14.61
CA THR A 475 -18.82 -21.72 -14.03
C THR A 475 -19.51 -23.04 -14.36
N THR A 476 -18.81 -23.93 -15.05
CA THR A 476 -19.26 -25.28 -15.39
C THR A 476 -18.06 -26.19 -15.54
N GLY A 477 -18.27 -27.50 -15.38
CA GLY A 477 -17.30 -28.54 -15.68
C GLY A 477 -17.92 -29.91 -15.48
N ASP A 478 -17.34 -30.91 -16.12
CA ASP A 478 -17.83 -32.28 -16.05
C ASP A 478 -17.27 -33.03 -14.83
N TYR A 479 -17.95 -34.10 -14.44
CA TYR A 479 -17.54 -34.89 -13.29
C TYR A 479 -16.22 -35.63 -13.59
N HIS A 480 -15.28 -35.62 -12.64
CA HIS A 480 -13.89 -36.08 -12.80
C HIS A 480 -12.98 -35.21 -13.68
N ASP A 481 -13.50 -34.17 -14.31
CA ASP A 481 -12.67 -33.20 -15.03
C ASP A 481 -12.05 -32.16 -14.10
N SER A 482 -10.90 -31.64 -14.55
CA SER A 482 -10.21 -30.55 -13.87
C SER A 482 -10.76 -29.21 -14.35
N VAL A 483 -11.09 -28.33 -13.40
CA VAL A 483 -11.49 -26.95 -13.69
C VAL A 483 -10.55 -25.96 -13.03
N THR A 484 -10.29 -24.85 -13.72
CA THR A 484 -9.54 -23.73 -13.14
C THR A 484 -10.50 -22.71 -12.57
N LEU A 485 -10.46 -22.54 -11.25
CA LEU A 485 -11.13 -21.48 -10.54
C LEU A 485 -10.21 -20.25 -10.49
N GLY A 486 -10.79 -19.06 -10.51
CA GLY A 486 -10.04 -17.81 -10.59
C GLY A 486 -10.80 -16.66 -9.95
N ALA A 487 -10.06 -15.70 -9.41
CA ALA A 487 -10.58 -14.45 -8.89
C ALA A 487 -9.55 -13.33 -9.01
N THR A 488 -10.03 -12.08 -9.03
CA THR A 488 -9.19 -10.89 -8.85
C THR A 488 -9.47 -10.25 -7.49
N LEU A 489 -8.43 -9.70 -6.87
CA LEU A 489 -8.50 -8.99 -5.59
C LEU A 489 -7.88 -7.59 -5.75
N VAL A 490 -8.67 -6.57 -5.44
CA VAL A 490 -8.25 -5.16 -5.51
C VAL A 490 -8.55 -4.41 -4.22
N ASP A 491 -7.82 -3.32 -4.01
CA ASP A 491 -8.14 -2.30 -3.01
C ASP A 491 -9.48 -1.65 -3.36
N GLY A 492 -10.42 -1.63 -2.43
CA GLY A 492 -11.77 -1.09 -2.67
C GLY A 492 -11.84 0.43 -2.79
N ALA A 493 -10.83 1.15 -2.31
CA ALA A 493 -10.75 2.60 -2.39
C ALA A 493 -10.03 3.07 -3.66
N THR A 494 -8.91 2.43 -4.03
CA THR A 494 -8.08 2.86 -5.17
C THR A 494 -8.26 2.02 -6.43
N SER A 495 -8.87 0.84 -6.32
CA SER A 495 -8.93 -0.19 -7.37
C SER A 495 -7.57 -0.77 -7.79
N ASP A 496 -6.51 -0.53 -6.99
CA ASP A 496 -5.20 -1.09 -7.25
C ASP A 496 -5.16 -2.60 -6.94
N PRO A 497 -4.43 -3.41 -7.74
CA PRO A 497 -4.32 -4.85 -7.53
C PRO A 497 -3.54 -5.18 -6.25
N LEU A 498 -4.04 -6.15 -5.49
CA LEU A 498 -3.39 -6.62 -4.26
C LEU A 498 -2.63 -7.91 -4.51
N ALA A 499 -1.29 -7.83 -4.59
CA ALA A 499 -0.41 -8.97 -4.81
C ALA A 499 -0.07 -9.72 -3.51
N ASN A 500 0.31 -11.00 -3.65
CA ASN A 500 0.75 -11.89 -2.57
C ASN A 500 -0.29 -12.08 -1.45
N LYS A 501 -1.58 -12.05 -1.79
CA LYS A 501 -2.71 -12.36 -0.90
C LYS A 501 -3.28 -13.72 -1.24
N THR A 502 -3.76 -14.46 -0.24
CA THR A 502 -4.38 -15.77 -0.47
C THR A 502 -5.88 -15.63 -0.64
N VAL A 503 -6.41 -16.11 -1.77
CA VAL A 503 -7.85 -16.24 -2.03
C VAL A 503 -8.21 -17.72 -1.94
N SER A 504 -9.20 -18.04 -1.10
CA SER A 504 -9.76 -19.39 -0.97
C SER A 504 -10.98 -19.54 -1.88
N PHE A 505 -11.06 -20.67 -2.56
CA PHE A 505 -12.17 -21.05 -3.43
C PHE A 505 -12.89 -22.25 -2.83
N THR A 506 -14.20 -22.17 -2.69
CA THR A 506 -15.04 -23.28 -2.22
C THR A 506 -16.13 -23.59 -3.23
N LEU A 507 -16.31 -24.87 -3.55
CA LEU A 507 -17.36 -25.38 -4.44
C LEU A 507 -17.99 -26.59 -3.75
N GLY A 508 -19.18 -26.41 -3.16
CA GLY A 508 -19.83 -27.45 -2.36
C GLY A 508 -18.96 -27.91 -1.18
N SER A 509 -18.54 -29.18 -1.19
CA SER A 509 -17.66 -29.80 -0.20
C SER A 509 -16.16 -29.72 -0.54
N GLN A 510 -15.82 -29.24 -1.74
CA GLN A 510 -14.44 -29.14 -2.22
C GLN A 510 -13.91 -27.71 -2.07
N SER A 511 -12.60 -27.57 -1.91
CA SER A 511 -11.95 -26.27 -1.83
C SER A 511 -10.50 -26.31 -2.31
N CYS A 512 -10.03 -25.20 -2.86
CA CYS A 512 -8.62 -24.94 -3.14
C CYS A 512 -8.28 -23.47 -2.83
N SER A 513 -7.01 -23.08 -2.94
CA SER A 513 -6.59 -21.69 -2.73
C SER A 513 -5.51 -21.28 -3.70
N GLY A 514 -5.53 -20.02 -4.11
CA GLY A 514 -4.50 -19.39 -4.94
C GLY A 514 -3.91 -18.17 -4.25
N THR A 515 -2.67 -17.83 -4.61
CA THR A 515 -2.03 -16.57 -4.19
C THR A 515 -2.12 -15.57 -5.33
N THR A 516 -2.49 -14.33 -5.04
CA THR A 516 -2.63 -13.27 -6.04
C THR A 516 -1.27 -12.86 -6.61
N ASP A 517 -1.19 -12.70 -7.93
CA ASP A 517 -0.03 -12.18 -8.62
C ASP A 517 0.04 -10.64 -8.59
N LEU A 518 0.94 -10.04 -9.37
CA LEU A 518 1.09 -8.57 -9.47
C LEU A 518 -0.14 -7.86 -10.06
N SER A 519 -1.00 -8.58 -10.78
CA SER A 519 -2.28 -8.07 -11.29
C SER A 519 -3.45 -8.30 -10.33
N GLY A 520 -3.19 -8.87 -9.15
CA GLY A 520 -4.21 -9.20 -8.17
C GLY A 520 -4.98 -10.48 -8.52
N ALA A 521 -4.54 -11.25 -9.52
CA ALA A 521 -5.22 -12.47 -9.96
C ALA A 521 -4.73 -13.69 -9.18
N ALA A 522 -5.65 -14.46 -8.63
CA ALA A 522 -5.40 -15.76 -8.01
C ALA A 522 -6.18 -16.84 -8.74
N SER A 523 -5.57 -18.02 -8.89
CA SER A 523 -6.23 -19.20 -9.46
C SER A 523 -5.83 -20.47 -8.73
N CYS A 524 -6.69 -21.49 -8.82
CA CYS A 524 -6.37 -22.86 -8.44
C CYS A 524 -7.13 -23.86 -9.30
N THR A 525 -6.55 -25.04 -9.49
CA THR A 525 -7.17 -26.13 -10.22
C THR A 525 -7.84 -27.10 -9.24
N LEU A 526 -9.03 -27.56 -9.60
CA LEU A 526 -9.82 -28.51 -8.81
C LEU A 526 -10.39 -29.59 -9.72
N THR A 527 -10.14 -30.87 -9.41
CA THR A 527 -10.83 -32.00 -10.05
C THR A 527 -12.20 -32.18 -9.42
N LEU A 528 -13.27 -32.20 -10.22
CA LEU A 528 -14.65 -32.26 -9.73
C LEU A 528 -15.01 -33.68 -9.29
N THR A 529 -15.29 -33.90 -8.00
CA THR A 529 -15.61 -35.25 -7.47
C THR A 529 -16.99 -35.31 -6.82
N GLN A 530 -17.80 -34.27 -7.00
CA GLN A 530 -19.13 -34.16 -6.41
C GLN A 530 -20.18 -34.59 -7.41
N VAL A 531 -21.34 -35.04 -6.90
CA VAL A 531 -22.45 -35.46 -7.77
C VAL A 531 -22.83 -34.31 -8.71
N PRO A 532 -22.98 -34.56 -10.02
CA PRO A 532 -23.50 -33.58 -10.96
C PRO A 532 -24.78 -32.88 -10.47
N GLY A 533 -24.82 -31.56 -10.67
CA GLY A 533 -25.87 -30.69 -10.12
C GLY A 533 -25.46 -29.22 -10.09
N SER A 534 -26.33 -28.40 -9.50
CA SER A 534 -26.08 -26.96 -9.34
C SER A 534 -25.47 -26.66 -7.97
N TYR A 535 -24.38 -25.90 -8.00
CA TYR A 535 -23.61 -25.47 -6.85
C TYR A 535 -23.41 -23.95 -6.88
N THR A 536 -22.81 -23.42 -5.81
CA THR A 536 -22.26 -22.07 -5.77
C THR A 536 -20.78 -22.19 -5.55
N VAL A 537 -19.99 -21.55 -6.43
CA VAL A 537 -18.57 -21.34 -6.20
C VAL A 537 -18.39 -20.00 -5.50
N THR A 538 -17.57 -19.98 -4.46
CA THR A 538 -17.26 -18.76 -3.69
C THR A 538 -15.76 -18.55 -3.69
N ALA A 539 -15.32 -17.37 -4.10
CA ALA A 539 -13.97 -16.86 -3.86
C ALA A 539 -13.99 -15.96 -2.64
N SER A 540 -13.07 -16.15 -1.70
CA SER A 540 -13.02 -15.41 -0.44
C SER A 540 -11.59 -15.02 -0.08
N PHE A 541 -11.41 -13.73 0.19
CA PHE A 541 -10.24 -13.20 0.87
C PHE A 541 -10.61 -12.94 2.34
N ALA A 542 -9.88 -13.55 3.27
CA ALA A 542 -10.19 -13.48 4.70
C ALA A 542 -9.83 -12.14 5.38
N GLY A 543 -9.13 -11.24 4.68
CA GLY A 543 -8.56 -10.03 5.27
C GLY A 543 -7.21 -10.28 5.96
N ASP A 544 -6.55 -9.19 6.36
CA ASP A 544 -5.33 -9.18 7.17
C ASP A 544 -5.26 -7.93 8.05
N SER A 545 -4.11 -7.62 8.66
CA SER A 545 -3.96 -6.44 9.53
C SER A 545 -4.17 -5.09 8.82
N VAL A 546 -4.16 -5.06 7.49
CA VAL A 546 -4.28 -3.85 6.67
C VAL A 546 -5.61 -3.83 5.92
N TYR A 547 -6.00 -4.96 5.34
CA TYR A 547 -7.11 -5.08 4.40
C TYR A 547 -8.28 -5.88 4.98
N ALA A 548 -9.50 -5.43 4.74
CA ALA A 548 -10.71 -6.08 5.18
C ALA A 548 -11.02 -7.32 4.33
N ALA A 549 -11.77 -8.27 4.90
CA ALA A 549 -12.25 -9.44 4.19
C ALA A 549 -13.24 -9.06 3.07
N SER A 550 -13.21 -9.81 1.97
CA SER A 550 -14.20 -9.69 0.90
C SER A 550 -14.40 -11.04 0.21
N SER A 551 -15.53 -11.19 -0.48
CA SER A 551 -15.86 -12.43 -1.18
C SER A 551 -16.80 -12.15 -2.34
N ASP A 552 -16.76 -13.02 -3.34
CA ASP A 552 -17.72 -13.04 -4.43
C ASP A 552 -18.14 -14.48 -4.72
N SER A 553 -19.31 -14.66 -5.33
CA SER A 553 -19.87 -15.98 -5.59
C SER A 553 -20.60 -16.02 -6.92
N ALA A 554 -20.45 -17.15 -7.62
CA ALA A 554 -21.12 -17.42 -8.88
C ALA A 554 -21.85 -18.77 -8.84
N PRO A 555 -22.96 -18.92 -9.60
CA PRO A 555 -23.52 -20.24 -9.83
C PRO A 555 -22.52 -21.10 -10.60
N PHE A 556 -22.42 -22.37 -10.21
CA PHE A 556 -21.57 -23.36 -10.86
C PHE A 556 -22.39 -24.61 -11.18
N THR A 557 -22.24 -25.18 -12.38
CA THR A 557 -22.93 -26.43 -12.75
C THR A 557 -21.91 -27.54 -12.95
N ILE A 558 -22.04 -28.63 -12.19
CA ILE A 558 -21.31 -29.86 -12.48
C ILE A 558 -22.21 -30.71 -13.40
N THR A 559 -21.74 -30.99 -14.60
CA THR A 559 -22.43 -31.82 -15.60
C THR A 559 -21.99 -33.28 -15.47
N ARG A 560 -22.77 -34.17 -16.08
CA ARG A 560 -22.46 -35.60 -16.07
C ARG A 560 -21.41 -35.89 -17.12
N GLU A 561 -20.43 -36.69 -16.77
CA GLU A 561 -19.30 -37.07 -17.61
C GLU A 561 -19.74 -37.99 -18.75
N GLU A 562 -19.28 -37.72 -19.95
CA GLU A 562 -19.50 -38.57 -21.11
C GLU A 562 -18.80 -39.93 -20.99
N THR A 563 -19.38 -40.96 -21.60
CA THR A 563 -18.77 -42.29 -21.62
C THR A 563 -18.75 -42.88 -23.01
N THR A 564 -17.73 -43.67 -23.28
CA THR A 564 -17.64 -44.52 -24.48
C THR A 564 -17.72 -45.99 -24.07
N LEU A 565 -18.76 -46.68 -24.55
CA LEU A 565 -18.90 -48.13 -24.43
C LEU A 565 -18.43 -48.78 -25.72
N THR A 566 -17.61 -49.84 -25.64
CA THR A 566 -17.15 -50.62 -26.79
C THR A 566 -17.44 -52.09 -26.57
N TYR A 567 -18.16 -52.74 -27.48
CA TYR A 567 -18.37 -54.18 -27.47
C TYR A 567 -17.08 -54.92 -27.87
N THR A 568 -16.65 -55.85 -27.03
CA THR A 568 -15.39 -56.61 -27.24
C THR A 568 -15.62 -58.12 -27.32
N GLY A 569 -16.87 -58.56 -27.24
CA GLY A 569 -17.23 -59.97 -27.25
C GLY A 569 -17.21 -60.64 -28.64
N PRO A 570 -17.56 -61.94 -28.71
CA PRO A 570 -17.59 -62.69 -29.96
C PRO A 570 -18.60 -62.16 -30.98
N THR A 571 -18.28 -62.25 -32.27
CA THR A 571 -19.20 -61.93 -33.38
C THR A 571 -19.75 -63.17 -34.10
N VAL A 572 -19.26 -64.36 -33.75
CA VAL A 572 -19.70 -65.64 -34.30
C VAL A 572 -20.13 -66.53 -33.14
N ILE A 573 -21.40 -66.93 -33.11
CA ILE A 573 -22.08 -67.41 -31.92
C ILE A 573 -22.74 -68.77 -32.18
N LEU A 574 -22.41 -69.77 -31.37
CA LEU A 574 -23.05 -71.07 -31.37
C LEU A 574 -24.36 -71.04 -30.55
N THR A 575 -25.46 -71.50 -31.15
CA THR A 575 -26.75 -71.63 -30.46
C THR A 575 -26.78 -72.84 -29.50
N GLY A 576 -27.65 -72.78 -28.49
CA GLY A 576 -27.88 -73.88 -27.54
C GLY A 576 -26.84 -73.99 -26.43
N GLY A 577 -25.86 -73.09 -26.39
CA GLY A 577 -24.83 -73.00 -25.37
C GLY A 577 -24.86 -71.69 -24.60
N THR A 578 -23.88 -71.54 -23.71
CA THR A 578 -23.63 -70.29 -22.98
C THR A 578 -22.62 -69.45 -23.76
N LEU A 579 -23.01 -68.23 -24.12
CA LEU A 579 -22.16 -67.21 -24.73
C LEU A 579 -21.69 -66.24 -23.66
N THR A 580 -20.38 -66.08 -23.50
CA THR A 580 -19.83 -64.97 -22.70
C THR A 580 -19.66 -63.76 -23.61
N VAL A 581 -20.38 -62.70 -23.29
CA VAL A 581 -20.29 -61.40 -23.96
C VAL A 581 -19.48 -60.45 -23.11
N SER A 582 -18.76 -59.53 -23.73
CA SER A 582 -17.93 -58.56 -23.04
C SER A 582 -17.97 -57.19 -23.71
N ALA A 583 -17.72 -56.16 -22.91
CA ALA A 583 -17.55 -54.78 -23.34
C ALA A 583 -16.58 -54.07 -22.40
N THR A 584 -16.07 -52.92 -22.83
CA THR A 584 -15.26 -52.01 -22.01
C THR A 584 -15.94 -50.65 -22.02
N LEU A 585 -16.16 -50.09 -20.83
CA LEU A 585 -16.68 -48.73 -20.61
C LEU A 585 -15.53 -47.83 -20.15
N VAL A 586 -15.28 -46.75 -20.88
CA VAL A 586 -14.29 -45.73 -20.52
C VAL A 586 -14.96 -44.36 -20.47
N GLU A 587 -14.40 -43.43 -19.69
CA GLU A 587 -14.72 -42.01 -19.85
C GLU A 587 -14.31 -41.56 -21.27
N ASP A 588 -15.07 -40.63 -21.82
CA ASP A 588 -14.84 -40.02 -23.12
C ASP A 588 -13.51 -39.25 -23.11
N GLY A 589 -12.49 -39.77 -23.79
CA GLY A 589 -11.16 -39.16 -23.86
C GLY A 589 -11.04 -37.94 -24.76
N ALA A 590 -12.06 -37.08 -24.89
CA ALA A 590 -11.96 -35.84 -25.68
C ALA A 590 -11.31 -34.65 -24.93
N ASN A 591 -11.01 -34.79 -23.62
CA ASN A 591 -10.49 -33.68 -22.80
C ASN A 591 -9.27 -34.07 -21.93
N ASP A 592 -8.35 -34.93 -22.37
CA ASP A 592 -7.08 -35.16 -21.64
C ASP A 592 -6.08 -33.98 -21.70
N ASP A 593 -6.57 -32.76 -21.96
CA ASP A 593 -5.78 -31.51 -22.00
C ASP A 593 -5.44 -31.00 -20.58
N ASP A 594 -5.24 -31.91 -19.62
CA ASP A 594 -4.76 -31.63 -18.26
C ASP A 594 -3.24 -31.28 -18.23
N GLY A 595 -2.59 -31.38 -19.39
CA GLY A 595 -1.18 -31.04 -19.55
C GLY A 595 -0.22 -31.96 -18.79
N ASP A 596 -0.69 -33.12 -18.30
CA ASP A 596 0.10 -34.01 -17.44
C ASP A 596 0.82 -35.14 -18.19
N GLY A 597 0.41 -35.41 -19.43
CA GLY A 597 1.15 -36.29 -20.33
C GLY A 597 1.23 -37.76 -19.89
N GLY A 598 0.27 -38.30 -19.13
CA GLY A 598 0.05 -39.75 -19.18
C GLY A 598 -0.61 -40.45 -18.00
N SER A 599 -1.94 -40.40 -17.94
CA SER A 599 -2.72 -41.53 -17.41
C SER A 599 -3.98 -41.77 -18.27
N PRO A 600 -4.34 -43.03 -18.57
CA PRO A 600 -5.61 -43.31 -19.24
C PRO A 600 -6.77 -42.78 -18.39
N PRO A 601 -7.84 -42.28 -19.03
CA PRO A 601 -8.98 -41.72 -18.31
C PRO A 601 -9.53 -42.74 -17.30
N PRO A 602 -9.96 -42.30 -16.10
CA PRO A 602 -10.60 -43.15 -15.12
C PRO A 602 -11.69 -44.01 -15.78
N SER A 603 -11.62 -45.32 -15.59
CA SER A 603 -12.67 -46.19 -16.11
C SER A 603 -13.82 -46.25 -15.10
N PRO A 604 -15.09 -45.98 -15.50
CA PRO A 604 -16.22 -46.02 -14.58
C PRO A 604 -16.43 -47.45 -14.03
N ALA A 605 -15.99 -47.68 -12.80
CA ALA A 605 -16.09 -48.97 -12.12
C ALA A 605 -17.45 -49.13 -11.42
N GLY A 606 -17.95 -50.36 -11.31
CA GLY A 606 -19.22 -50.62 -10.63
C GLY A 606 -20.47 -50.32 -11.47
N GLN A 607 -20.30 -50.01 -12.76
CA GLN A 607 -21.40 -49.64 -13.65
C GLN A 607 -22.09 -50.85 -14.25
N THR A 608 -23.41 -50.81 -14.34
CA THR A 608 -24.21 -51.91 -14.90
C THR A 608 -24.36 -51.76 -16.41
N ILE A 609 -23.84 -52.74 -17.15
CA ILE A 609 -23.97 -52.84 -18.61
C ILE A 609 -24.93 -53.97 -18.94
N THR A 610 -25.90 -53.68 -19.81
CA THR A 610 -26.86 -54.68 -20.30
C THR A 610 -26.54 -55.05 -21.74
N PHE A 611 -26.39 -56.34 -21.99
CA PHE A 611 -26.20 -56.91 -23.32
C PHE A 611 -27.51 -57.51 -23.79
N THR A 612 -27.90 -57.25 -25.03
CA THR A 612 -29.11 -57.80 -25.64
C THR A 612 -28.82 -58.48 -26.98
N LEU A 613 -29.38 -59.67 -27.17
CA LEU A 613 -29.28 -60.47 -28.40
C LEU A 613 -30.61 -61.19 -28.65
N ASP A 614 -31.30 -60.87 -29.74
CA ASP A 614 -32.57 -61.51 -30.17
C ASP A 614 -33.64 -61.58 -29.06
N GLY A 615 -33.75 -60.52 -28.24
CA GLY A 615 -34.70 -60.44 -27.11
C GLY A 615 -34.23 -61.10 -25.81
N GLN A 616 -33.08 -61.76 -25.82
CA GLN A 616 -32.41 -62.26 -24.62
C GLN A 616 -31.48 -61.19 -24.05
N ALA A 617 -31.31 -61.17 -22.73
CA ALA A 617 -30.43 -60.20 -22.08
C ALA A 617 -29.62 -60.82 -20.94
N CYS A 618 -28.43 -60.28 -20.72
CA CYS A 618 -27.71 -60.41 -19.46
C CYS A 618 -27.13 -59.05 -19.06
N SER A 619 -26.84 -58.89 -17.78
CA SER A 619 -26.17 -57.69 -17.28
C SER A 619 -24.93 -58.09 -16.48
N GLY A 620 -23.89 -57.28 -16.59
CA GLY A 620 -22.67 -57.38 -15.81
C GLY A 620 -22.32 -56.04 -15.19
N VAL A 621 -21.35 -56.05 -14.28
CA VAL A 621 -20.82 -54.86 -13.62
C VAL A 621 -19.38 -54.63 -14.08
N THR A 622 -19.02 -53.38 -14.39
CA THR A 622 -17.64 -53.03 -14.78
C THR A 622 -16.66 -53.19 -13.62
N ASP A 623 -15.47 -53.72 -13.92
CA ASP A 623 -14.34 -53.74 -12.98
C ASP A 623 -13.60 -52.39 -12.91
N ALA A 624 -12.50 -52.33 -12.16
CA ALA A 624 -11.69 -51.11 -12.01
C ALA A 624 -11.03 -50.63 -13.32
N SER A 625 -11.02 -51.47 -14.37
CA SER A 625 -10.52 -51.13 -15.69
C SER A 625 -11.65 -50.94 -16.70
N GLY A 626 -12.90 -50.81 -16.23
CA GLY A 626 -14.07 -50.59 -17.08
C GLY A 626 -14.53 -51.85 -17.83
N ASN A 627 -13.92 -53.01 -17.60
CA ASN A 627 -14.28 -54.23 -18.32
C ASN A 627 -15.49 -54.89 -17.68
N VAL A 628 -16.40 -55.37 -18.50
CA VAL A 628 -17.59 -56.10 -18.08
C VAL A 628 -17.77 -57.35 -18.92
N SER A 629 -18.27 -58.40 -18.30
CA SER A 629 -18.76 -59.58 -19.03
C SER A 629 -19.99 -60.17 -18.35
N CYS A 630 -20.83 -60.84 -19.14
CA CYS A 630 -21.91 -61.67 -18.62
C CYS A 630 -22.20 -62.82 -19.60
N SER A 631 -23.04 -63.75 -19.16
CA SER A 631 -23.36 -64.95 -19.95
C SER A 631 -24.80 -64.93 -20.45
N ILE A 632 -25.00 -65.09 -21.76
CA ILE A 632 -26.31 -65.25 -22.41
C ILE A 632 -26.50 -66.72 -22.78
N SER A 633 -27.66 -67.29 -22.44
CA SER A 633 -28.05 -68.62 -22.92
C SER A 633 -28.71 -68.51 -24.28
N VAL A 634 -27.92 -68.66 -25.34
CA VAL A 634 -28.36 -68.38 -26.72
C VAL A 634 -29.39 -69.41 -27.16
N SER A 635 -30.64 -68.98 -27.31
CA SER A 635 -31.72 -69.77 -27.88
C SER A 635 -32.54 -68.89 -28.82
N GLY A 636 -32.81 -69.36 -30.03
CA GLY A 636 -33.46 -68.55 -31.04
C GLY A 636 -33.14 -68.94 -32.47
N SER A 637 -33.54 -68.06 -33.38
CA SER A 637 -33.36 -68.23 -34.83
C SER A 637 -31.90 -68.02 -35.26
N LEU A 638 -31.45 -68.86 -36.20
CA LEU A 638 -30.10 -68.79 -36.76
C LEU A 638 -29.97 -67.67 -37.79
N GLY A 639 -28.75 -67.15 -37.95
CA GLY A 639 -28.40 -66.15 -38.96
C GLY A 639 -27.85 -64.83 -38.40
N PRO A 640 -27.80 -63.78 -39.23
CA PRO A 640 -27.32 -62.48 -38.82
C PRO A 640 -28.23 -61.88 -37.75
N LYS A 641 -27.62 -61.37 -36.68
CA LYS A 641 -28.25 -60.71 -35.55
C LYS A 641 -27.44 -59.47 -35.18
N THR A 642 -28.03 -58.62 -34.35
CA THR A 642 -27.33 -57.52 -33.71
C THR A 642 -27.21 -57.86 -32.24
N ILE A 643 -25.99 -57.78 -31.70
CA ILE A 643 -25.79 -57.68 -30.26
C ILE A 643 -25.62 -56.21 -29.90
N THR A 644 -26.30 -55.77 -28.84
CA THR A 644 -26.21 -54.40 -28.34
C THR A 644 -25.79 -54.42 -26.89
N ALA A 645 -24.70 -53.72 -26.57
CA ALA A 645 -24.30 -53.39 -25.22
C ALA A 645 -24.81 -51.98 -24.89
N THR A 646 -25.38 -51.78 -23.71
CA THR A 646 -25.95 -50.49 -23.31
C THR A 646 -25.62 -50.19 -21.85
N PHE A 647 -25.07 -49.01 -21.65
CA PHE A 647 -25.00 -48.29 -20.38
C PHE A 647 -26.08 -47.21 -20.39
N ALA A 648 -27.00 -47.25 -19.42
CA ALA A 648 -28.10 -46.27 -19.36
C ALA A 648 -27.64 -44.89 -18.85
N GLY A 649 -26.44 -44.80 -18.28
CA GLY A 649 -26.01 -43.65 -17.48
C GLY A 649 -26.46 -43.76 -16.03
N ASP A 650 -25.94 -42.89 -15.19
CA ASP A 650 -26.32 -42.76 -13.79
C ASP A 650 -26.36 -41.27 -13.36
N ALA A 651 -26.17 -41.02 -12.07
CA ALA A 651 -26.11 -39.65 -11.52
C ALA A 651 -24.83 -38.91 -11.91
N TYR A 652 -23.77 -39.63 -12.26
CA TYR A 652 -22.41 -39.12 -12.52
C TYR A 652 -22.07 -39.12 -14.01
N TYR A 653 -22.54 -40.13 -14.73
CA TYR A 653 -22.15 -40.41 -16.11
C TYR A 653 -23.34 -40.41 -17.07
N LEU A 654 -23.12 -39.95 -18.30
CA LEU A 654 -24.07 -40.10 -19.40
C LEU A 654 -24.05 -41.51 -19.97
N GLY A 655 -25.22 -41.96 -20.44
CA GLY A 655 -25.37 -43.28 -21.03
C GLY A 655 -24.72 -43.40 -22.41
N SER A 656 -24.21 -44.58 -22.72
CA SER A 656 -23.57 -44.91 -23.99
C SER A 656 -23.93 -46.32 -24.44
N SER A 657 -23.81 -46.60 -25.72
CA SER A 657 -24.17 -47.90 -26.28
C SER A 657 -23.30 -48.23 -27.48
N ASP A 658 -23.01 -49.51 -27.66
CA ASP A 658 -22.35 -50.01 -28.86
C ASP A 658 -23.06 -51.27 -29.36
N SER A 659 -22.96 -51.55 -30.65
CA SER A 659 -23.61 -52.68 -31.29
C SER A 659 -22.72 -53.32 -32.34
N ALA A 660 -22.69 -54.65 -32.35
CA ALA A 660 -21.97 -55.44 -33.35
C ALA A 660 -22.94 -56.33 -34.14
N GLN A 661 -22.65 -56.48 -35.44
CA GLN A 661 -23.29 -57.51 -36.25
C GLN A 661 -22.67 -58.87 -35.90
N VAL A 662 -23.53 -59.85 -35.61
CA VAL A 662 -23.11 -61.20 -35.21
C VAL A 662 -23.83 -62.26 -36.05
N VAL A 663 -23.25 -63.45 -36.15
CA VAL A 663 -23.89 -64.60 -36.83
C VAL A 663 -24.12 -65.73 -35.83
N VAL A 664 -25.38 -66.10 -35.63
CA VAL A 664 -25.78 -67.25 -34.80
C VAL A 664 -25.90 -68.50 -35.67
N PHE A 665 -25.19 -69.58 -35.32
CA PHE A 665 -25.16 -70.83 -36.08
C PHE A 665 -25.37 -72.06 -35.18
N ALA A 666 -25.61 -73.21 -35.80
CA ALA A 666 -25.70 -74.50 -35.11
C ALA A 666 -24.85 -75.56 -35.83
N PHE A 667 -24.45 -76.60 -35.10
CA PHE A 667 -24.01 -77.84 -35.74
C PHE A 667 -25.21 -78.71 -36.11
N PRO A 668 -25.07 -79.66 -37.07
CA PRO A 668 -26.08 -80.67 -37.32
C PRO A 668 -26.41 -81.48 -36.06
N SER A 669 -27.60 -82.08 -36.00
CA SER A 669 -28.06 -82.86 -34.84
C SER A 669 -27.19 -84.07 -34.49
N ARG A 670 -26.33 -84.50 -35.42
CA ARG A 670 -25.30 -85.53 -35.23
C ARG A 670 -24.17 -85.31 -36.24
N GLY A 671 -22.94 -85.62 -35.82
CA GLY A 671 -21.75 -85.47 -36.65
C GLY A 671 -21.50 -84.02 -37.08
N ALA A 672 -20.65 -83.84 -38.09
CA ALA A 672 -20.47 -82.55 -38.75
C ALA A 672 -20.19 -82.75 -40.25
N PHE A 673 -20.51 -81.74 -41.05
CA PHE A 673 -20.03 -81.69 -42.43
C PHE A 673 -18.61 -81.15 -42.49
N THR A 674 -17.92 -81.45 -43.57
CA THR A 674 -16.51 -81.13 -43.75
C THR A 674 -16.26 -80.38 -45.07
N LEU A 675 -15.32 -79.44 -45.05
CA LEU A 675 -14.76 -78.79 -46.24
C LEU A 675 -13.24 -78.96 -46.27
N GLY A 676 -12.62 -78.83 -47.44
CA GLY A 676 -11.16 -78.82 -47.55
C GLY A 676 -10.58 -77.44 -47.22
N ASP A 677 -9.47 -77.39 -46.49
CA ASP A 677 -8.79 -76.15 -46.10
C ASP A 677 -8.33 -75.29 -47.30
N LEU A 678 -7.77 -75.91 -48.34
CA LEU A 678 -7.40 -75.19 -49.56
C LEU A 678 -8.62 -74.70 -50.34
N THR A 679 -9.76 -75.41 -50.24
CA THR A 679 -11.02 -74.92 -50.83
C THR A 679 -11.53 -73.68 -50.11
N VAL A 680 -11.46 -73.66 -48.78
CA VAL A 680 -11.82 -72.46 -48.01
C VAL A 680 -10.86 -71.31 -48.32
N ALA A 681 -9.55 -71.57 -48.38
CA ALA A 681 -8.53 -70.56 -48.66
C ALA A 681 -8.57 -70.02 -50.12
N GLY A 682 -8.97 -70.85 -51.09
CA GLY A 682 -9.00 -70.52 -52.52
C GLY A 682 -10.36 -70.07 -53.06
N ALA A 683 -11.40 -70.03 -52.23
CA ALA A 683 -12.77 -69.72 -52.65
C ALA A 683 -12.94 -68.23 -52.98
N GLY A 684 -12.60 -67.80 -54.20
CA GLY A 684 -12.90 -66.44 -54.69
C GLY A 684 -14.40 -66.09 -54.78
N SER A 685 -15.31 -67.04 -54.51
CA SER A 685 -16.78 -66.91 -54.62
C SER A 685 -17.53 -67.14 -53.28
N ASN A 686 -16.83 -67.44 -52.18
CA ASN A 686 -17.39 -67.85 -50.88
C ASN A 686 -18.42 -69.02 -50.91
N THR A 687 -18.74 -69.56 -52.08
CA THR A 687 -19.74 -70.62 -52.28
C THR A 687 -19.05 -71.98 -52.25
N VAL A 688 -19.60 -72.90 -51.46
CA VAL A 688 -18.98 -74.21 -51.17
C VAL A 688 -19.98 -75.35 -51.32
N THR A 689 -19.47 -76.53 -51.66
CA THR A 689 -20.23 -77.79 -51.64
C THR A 689 -19.72 -78.66 -50.50
N TRP A 690 -20.49 -78.77 -49.43
CA TRP A 690 -20.13 -79.51 -48.21
C TRP A 690 -20.62 -80.96 -48.21
N TRP A 691 -21.52 -81.33 -49.12
CA TRP A 691 -22.02 -82.70 -49.31
C TRP A 691 -22.26 -83.00 -50.77
N SER A 692 -21.66 -84.06 -51.32
CA SER A 692 -21.86 -84.48 -52.72
C SER A 692 -21.23 -85.85 -53.02
N HIS A 693 -21.75 -86.57 -54.01
CA HIS A 693 -21.06 -87.73 -54.57
C HIS A 693 -19.65 -87.38 -55.12
N SER A 694 -19.44 -86.11 -55.50
CA SER A 694 -18.20 -85.55 -56.05
C SER A 694 -17.41 -84.73 -55.03
N TRP A 695 -17.63 -84.92 -53.73
CA TRP A 695 -16.99 -84.10 -52.70
C TRP A 695 -15.46 -84.03 -52.85
N SER A 696 -14.79 -85.16 -53.09
CA SER A 696 -13.32 -85.23 -53.20
C SER A 696 -12.71 -84.49 -54.40
N SER A 697 -13.51 -84.20 -55.44
CA SER A 697 -13.09 -83.39 -56.59
C SER A 697 -13.48 -81.92 -56.46
N LEU A 698 -14.44 -81.61 -55.59
CA LEU A 698 -14.92 -80.25 -55.32
C LEU A 698 -14.18 -79.61 -54.14
N ASN A 699 -13.56 -80.43 -53.27
CA ASN A 699 -12.82 -79.99 -52.10
C ASN A 699 -11.35 -80.41 -52.18
N SER A 700 -10.46 -79.45 -51.98
CA SER A 700 -9.01 -79.58 -52.00
C SER A 700 -8.46 -79.47 -50.57
N LEU A 701 -7.52 -80.35 -50.22
CA LEU A 701 -6.91 -80.39 -48.89
C LEU A 701 -5.38 -80.26 -48.96
N SER A 702 -4.78 -79.61 -47.99
CA SER A 702 -3.32 -79.46 -47.88
C SER A 702 -2.59 -80.79 -47.65
N GLY A 703 -3.23 -81.73 -46.97
CA GLY A 703 -2.73 -83.08 -46.70
C GLY A 703 -2.86 -84.07 -47.86
N GLY A 704 -3.26 -83.61 -49.06
CA GLY A 704 -3.39 -84.44 -50.26
C GLY A 704 -4.83 -84.78 -50.64
N LEU A 705 -4.99 -85.68 -51.61
CA LEU A 705 -6.31 -86.04 -52.15
C LEU A 705 -7.13 -86.85 -51.14
N ALA A 706 -8.36 -86.43 -50.88
CA ALA A 706 -9.31 -87.21 -50.09
C ALA A 706 -9.75 -88.49 -50.85
N PRO A 707 -10.03 -89.59 -50.13
CA PRO A 707 -10.61 -90.79 -50.73
C PRO A 707 -11.93 -90.48 -51.44
N ALA A 708 -12.13 -91.05 -52.65
CA ALA A 708 -13.37 -90.88 -53.41
C ALA A 708 -14.62 -91.41 -52.68
N SER A 709 -14.43 -92.29 -51.69
CA SER A 709 -15.47 -92.79 -50.79
C SER A 709 -15.99 -91.71 -49.82
N PHE A 710 -15.21 -90.67 -49.53
CA PHE A 710 -15.65 -89.61 -48.63
C PHE A 710 -16.54 -88.59 -49.35
N LYS A 711 -17.75 -88.39 -48.84
CA LYS A 711 -18.79 -87.52 -49.41
C LYS A 711 -19.03 -86.23 -48.62
N GLY A 712 -18.23 -85.98 -47.58
CA GLY A 712 -18.23 -84.72 -46.83
C GLY A 712 -18.92 -84.74 -45.46
N PHE A 713 -19.22 -85.90 -44.88
CA PHE A 713 -19.89 -86.00 -43.56
C PHE A 713 -19.08 -86.88 -42.60
N ALA A 714 -18.75 -86.32 -41.46
CA ALA A 714 -18.02 -86.94 -40.37
C ALA A 714 -19.00 -87.35 -39.26
N ALA A 715 -19.16 -88.65 -39.03
CA ALA A 715 -20.12 -89.17 -38.06
C ALA A 715 -19.71 -88.94 -36.61
N ASN A 716 -18.41 -89.13 -36.32
CA ASN A 716 -17.84 -88.94 -34.99
C ASN A 716 -16.74 -87.88 -35.09
N VAL A 717 -17.01 -86.69 -34.58
CA VAL A 717 -16.03 -85.60 -34.53
C VAL A 717 -15.52 -85.48 -33.10
N THR A 718 -14.20 -85.53 -32.93
CA THR A 718 -13.57 -85.33 -31.62
C THR A 718 -13.74 -83.87 -31.24
N THR A 719 -14.47 -83.60 -30.15
CA THR A 719 -14.70 -82.28 -29.52
C THR A 719 -15.23 -81.20 -30.47
N LEU A 720 -16.52 -81.26 -30.83
CA LEU A 720 -17.20 -80.08 -31.38
C LEU A 720 -17.33 -79.00 -30.28
N PRO A 721 -17.16 -77.70 -30.62
CA PRO A 721 -17.39 -76.62 -29.67
C PRO A 721 -18.81 -76.66 -29.09
N SER A 722 -18.92 -76.31 -27.81
CA SER A 722 -20.20 -76.16 -27.09
C SER A 722 -20.47 -74.73 -26.60
N THR A 723 -19.50 -73.83 -26.76
CA THR A 723 -19.54 -72.43 -26.33
C THR A 723 -18.96 -71.52 -27.42
N SER A 724 -19.13 -70.22 -27.26
CA SER A 724 -18.50 -69.20 -28.11
C SER A 724 -17.85 -68.13 -27.22
N PRO A 725 -16.58 -67.75 -27.47
CA PRO A 725 -15.65 -68.33 -28.43
C PRO A 725 -15.25 -69.77 -28.02
N PRO A 726 -14.73 -70.62 -28.93
CA PRO A 726 -14.39 -72.00 -28.61
C PRO A 726 -13.07 -72.07 -27.84
N ASP A 727 -13.03 -72.81 -26.73
CA ASP A 727 -11.80 -72.96 -25.92
C ASP A 727 -10.70 -73.75 -26.66
N VAL A 728 -11.09 -74.74 -27.47
CA VAL A 728 -10.19 -75.56 -28.29
C VAL A 728 -10.90 -75.92 -29.60
N CYS A 729 -10.22 -75.74 -30.71
CA CYS A 729 -10.66 -76.20 -32.02
C CYS A 729 -10.19 -77.66 -32.19
N GLY A 730 -11.09 -78.54 -32.63
CA GLY A 730 -10.88 -79.99 -32.53
C GLY A 730 -9.73 -80.51 -33.39
N THR A 731 -9.43 -81.79 -33.22
CA THR A 731 -8.19 -82.40 -33.77
C THR A 731 -8.44 -83.41 -34.87
N SER A 732 -9.49 -84.23 -34.73
CA SER A 732 -9.74 -85.36 -35.61
C SER A 732 -11.23 -85.69 -35.72
N PHE A 733 -11.58 -86.44 -36.76
CA PHE A 733 -12.89 -87.06 -36.91
C PHE A 733 -12.78 -88.45 -37.55
N THR A 734 -13.83 -89.25 -37.42
CA THR A 734 -13.97 -90.56 -38.08
C THR A 734 -15.37 -90.78 -38.67
N THR A 735 -15.46 -91.64 -39.69
CA THR A 735 -16.72 -92.17 -40.23
C THR A 735 -16.57 -93.64 -40.66
N ARG A 736 -17.66 -94.42 -40.56
CA ARG A 736 -17.72 -95.84 -40.97
C ARG A 736 -17.60 -96.02 -42.50
N THR A 737 -17.37 -97.27 -42.91
CA THR A 737 -16.86 -97.71 -44.22
C THR A 737 -17.74 -97.52 -45.45
N GLY A 738 -17.07 -97.29 -46.59
CA GLY A 738 -17.57 -97.51 -47.95
C GLY A 738 -18.12 -96.26 -48.62
N ASN A 739 -18.73 -95.38 -47.82
CA ASN A 739 -19.13 -94.00 -48.12
C ASN A 739 -19.11 -93.18 -46.82
N SER A 740 -19.26 -91.85 -46.87
CA SER A 740 -19.63 -91.09 -45.65
C SER A 740 -20.84 -91.74 -44.98
N SER A 741 -20.89 -91.73 -43.64
CA SER A 741 -22.08 -92.18 -42.91
C SER A 741 -23.29 -91.38 -43.36
N GLN A 742 -24.50 -91.96 -43.23
CA GLN A 742 -25.74 -91.25 -43.57
C GLN A 742 -25.79 -89.91 -42.84
N SER A 743 -25.95 -88.80 -43.55
CA SER A 743 -26.06 -87.47 -42.97
C SER A 743 -27.45 -87.23 -42.36
N PRO A 744 -27.66 -86.19 -41.53
CA PRO A 744 -28.96 -85.91 -40.92
C PRO A 744 -30.02 -85.52 -41.97
N ASP A 745 -31.30 -85.78 -41.69
CA ASP A 745 -32.39 -85.51 -42.65
C ASP A 745 -32.57 -84.02 -42.92
N THR A 746 -32.17 -83.16 -41.97
CA THR A 746 -32.24 -81.70 -42.08
C THR A 746 -30.89 -81.08 -41.69
N VAL A 747 -30.64 -79.88 -42.20
CA VAL A 747 -29.47 -79.07 -41.85
C VAL A 747 -29.89 -77.69 -41.33
N PRO A 748 -29.12 -77.10 -40.41
CA PRO A 748 -29.34 -75.72 -39.96
C PRO A 748 -29.20 -74.72 -41.12
N SER A 749 -29.99 -73.63 -41.11
CA SER A 749 -29.89 -72.57 -42.12
C SER A 749 -28.57 -71.80 -42.08
N TYR A 750 -27.92 -71.75 -40.91
CA TYR A 750 -26.54 -71.32 -40.71
C TYR A 750 -25.84 -72.41 -39.92
N MET A 751 -24.91 -73.10 -40.59
CA MET A 751 -24.35 -74.35 -40.12
C MET A 751 -22.85 -74.24 -39.89
N GLY A 752 -22.38 -74.76 -38.77
CA GLY A 752 -20.95 -74.96 -38.53
C GLY A 752 -20.43 -76.14 -39.35
N VAL A 753 -19.41 -75.91 -40.16
CA VAL A 753 -18.78 -76.92 -41.02
C VAL A 753 -17.29 -76.98 -40.68
N VAL A 754 -16.78 -78.17 -40.36
CA VAL A 754 -15.37 -78.33 -39.97
C VAL A 754 -14.48 -78.27 -41.21
N VAL A 755 -13.34 -77.61 -41.09
CA VAL A 755 -12.38 -77.44 -42.18
C VAL A 755 -11.24 -78.45 -41.98
N ALA A 756 -11.20 -79.43 -42.87
CA ALA A 756 -10.26 -80.54 -42.81
C ALA A 756 -8.99 -80.23 -43.62
N SER A 757 -7.84 -80.50 -43.01
CA SER A 757 -6.54 -80.43 -43.67
C SER A 757 -6.10 -81.78 -44.24
N SER A 758 -6.62 -82.89 -43.69
CA SER A 758 -6.37 -84.22 -44.25
C SER A 758 -7.58 -85.12 -44.10
N VAL A 759 -7.77 -86.02 -45.06
CA VAL A 759 -8.73 -87.12 -44.99
C VAL A 759 -8.06 -88.36 -45.55
N THR A 760 -8.00 -89.43 -44.78
CA THR A 760 -7.35 -90.68 -45.12
C THR A 760 -8.28 -91.86 -44.85
N GLN A 761 -8.04 -92.98 -45.54
CA GLN A 761 -8.79 -94.21 -45.35
C GLN A 761 -7.84 -95.33 -44.92
N SER A 762 -8.14 -95.95 -43.78
CA SER A 762 -7.43 -97.14 -43.28
C SER A 762 -8.42 -98.27 -43.09
N GLY A 763 -8.30 -99.30 -43.94
CA GLY A 763 -9.25 -100.40 -44.02
C GLY A 763 -10.68 -99.89 -44.15
N SER A 764 -11.47 -100.11 -43.10
CA SER A 764 -12.89 -99.79 -43.08
C SER A 764 -13.24 -98.41 -42.51
N THR A 765 -12.27 -97.63 -42.06
CA THR A 765 -12.52 -96.34 -41.39
C THR A 765 -11.92 -95.21 -42.21
N ILE A 766 -12.70 -94.14 -42.41
CA ILE A 766 -12.19 -92.87 -42.92
C ILE A 766 -11.96 -91.96 -41.72
N SER A 767 -10.79 -91.35 -41.66
CA SER A 767 -10.40 -90.41 -40.61
C SER A 767 -9.87 -89.12 -41.23
N GLY A 768 -10.00 -88.01 -40.53
CA GLY A 768 -9.41 -86.75 -40.97
C GLY A 768 -8.98 -85.88 -39.81
N THR A 769 -8.10 -84.92 -40.11
CA THR A 769 -7.70 -83.86 -39.18
C THR A 769 -8.39 -82.57 -39.57
N TRP A 770 -8.81 -81.80 -38.58
CA TRP A 770 -9.42 -80.49 -38.77
C TRP A 770 -8.85 -79.51 -37.74
N GLY A 771 -9.07 -78.21 -37.96
CA GLY A 771 -8.55 -77.16 -37.06
C GLY A 771 -9.33 -75.85 -37.08
N SER A 772 -10.18 -75.65 -38.08
CA SER A 772 -11.05 -74.47 -38.19
C SER A 772 -12.51 -74.84 -38.43
N VAL A 773 -13.42 -73.92 -38.11
CA VAL A 773 -14.85 -74.01 -38.45
C VAL A 773 -15.22 -72.84 -39.33
N VAL A 774 -15.94 -73.10 -40.42
CA VAL A 774 -16.63 -72.04 -41.17
C VAL A 774 -18.12 -72.13 -40.91
N VAL A 775 -18.77 -70.98 -40.81
CA VAL A 775 -20.23 -70.88 -40.76
C VAL A 775 -20.73 -70.73 -42.19
N VAL A 776 -21.55 -71.68 -42.62
CA VAL A 776 -22.12 -71.73 -43.97
C VAL A 776 -23.61 -71.41 -43.89
N ARG A 777 -24.05 -70.38 -44.60
CA ARG A 777 -25.47 -70.18 -44.91
C ARG A 777 -25.88 -71.20 -45.96
N THR A 778 -26.73 -72.14 -45.61
CA THR A 778 -27.09 -73.26 -46.49
C THR A 778 -28.07 -72.83 -47.57
N ASP A 779 -27.84 -73.25 -48.81
CA ASP A 779 -28.80 -73.07 -49.89
C ASP A 779 -29.87 -74.18 -49.86
N PRO A 780 -31.08 -73.93 -50.41
CA PRO A 780 -32.07 -74.99 -50.62
C PRO A 780 -31.55 -76.10 -51.54
N GLY A 781 -32.02 -77.34 -51.34
CA GLY A 781 -31.75 -78.47 -52.25
C GLY A 781 -31.00 -79.65 -51.65
N TYR A 782 -30.52 -79.54 -50.41
CA TYR A 782 -29.94 -80.65 -49.67
C TYR A 782 -30.95 -81.78 -49.41
N ALA A 783 -30.51 -83.03 -49.55
CA ALA A 783 -31.15 -84.21 -48.99
C ALA A 783 -30.07 -85.14 -48.38
N PRO A 784 -30.42 -86.06 -47.45
CA PRO A 784 -29.49 -87.03 -46.86
C PRO A 784 -29.02 -88.13 -47.84
N ASN A 785 -28.81 -87.76 -49.09
CA ASN A 785 -28.35 -88.57 -50.21
C ASN A 785 -27.28 -87.76 -50.99
N PRO A 786 -26.07 -88.29 -51.23
CA PRO A 786 -25.00 -87.58 -51.96
C PRO A 786 -25.36 -87.13 -53.40
N GLY A 787 -26.44 -87.66 -53.99
CA GLY A 787 -26.98 -87.22 -55.27
C GLY A 787 -27.70 -85.87 -55.23
N HIS A 788 -28.03 -85.37 -54.04
CA HIS A 788 -28.59 -84.04 -53.79
C HIS A 788 -27.56 -83.21 -53.03
N PRO A 789 -26.71 -82.43 -53.74
CA PRO A 789 -25.58 -81.77 -53.11
C PRO A 789 -26.04 -80.75 -52.07
N GLY A 790 -25.31 -80.68 -50.96
CA GLY A 790 -25.41 -79.60 -49.99
C GLY A 790 -24.49 -78.46 -50.39
N THR A 791 -25.05 -77.31 -50.74
CA THR A 791 -24.31 -76.09 -51.09
C THR A 791 -24.60 -74.97 -50.09
N GLY A 792 -23.78 -73.93 -50.11
CA GLY A 792 -24.01 -72.73 -49.32
C GLY A 792 -22.90 -71.71 -49.48
N THR A 793 -23.03 -70.60 -48.76
CA THR A 793 -22.05 -69.51 -48.75
C THR A 793 -21.39 -69.41 -47.37
N ILE A 794 -20.06 -69.32 -47.31
CA ILE A 794 -19.32 -69.03 -46.08
C ILE A 794 -19.61 -67.57 -45.68
N VAL A 795 -20.05 -67.37 -44.44
CA VAL A 795 -20.38 -66.04 -43.88
C VAL A 795 -19.53 -65.66 -42.68
N ALA A 796 -18.86 -66.63 -42.05
CA ALA A 796 -17.90 -66.39 -40.98
C ALA A 796 -16.92 -67.55 -40.86
N THR A 797 -15.78 -67.28 -40.23
CA THR A 797 -14.78 -68.28 -39.85
C THR A 797 -14.52 -68.13 -38.36
N LEU A 798 -14.40 -69.24 -37.65
CA LEU A 798 -14.13 -69.32 -36.22
C LEU A 798 -13.03 -70.36 -36.03
N CYS A 799 -12.03 -70.04 -35.20
CA CYS A 799 -10.70 -70.65 -35.27
C CYS A 799 -10.01 -70.31 -36.60
#